data_AF-A0A3M1UV64-F1
#
_entry.id   AF-A0A3M1UV64-F1
#
_cell.length_a   1.000
_cell.length_b   1.000
_cell.length_c   1.000
_cell.angle_alpha   90.00
_cell.angle_beta   90.00
_cell.angle_gamma   90.00
#
_symmetry.space_group_name_H-M   'P 1'
#
loop_
_entity.id
_entity.type
_entity.pdbx_description
1 polymer ?
#
loop_
_entity_poly.entity_id
_entity_poly.type
_entity_poly.pdbx_seq_one_letter_code
_entity_poly.pdbx_strand_id
1 'polypeptide(L)'
;MPAGSPSFGRFGTADGVCRFAACAGGSTDRRTPGVPADRTDRTAERLGGGCAPSRGVEPSGTVALERPERSRHLGRTGRIWYGPPRRIGNDCMACCRSVPPLPDARSGSESISGKGLPAMTEKERLDAQPDAVESARGGAMQVGGGSQHGDSTATEAVFSVRWWPAVVILAAGAGAEAFVWLRFADDGTQRIFLSMPIVSGTLFLLLLWWLFASGTAWRLRLKGLLVVLCVAAVGRWAVRIDGFEGDMTPRIRFRWQPSPEQVAARYLERLEQEDARDPSGTPQQTAAAGAAGAVAGGDVRTGRAVTSPRAGTVRPVDWPEFRGAGRAGEVHNPRIDWDWKTRPPRERWRHPVGLGWSSFAVVGDLCWTLEQRDAYEAVVCYDIATGRQVWVHRDRTRFDEPLGGPGPRSTPTFHEGVLYSLGATGILNALEADSGRLLWSRNILDDAGAKNLPWGMAGSPLVVDGMVIVNPGRGGGKAVIAYEARTGEIVWAAGDRAAAYCSPQLGRLGGQQRLLVFGGEGLQVHDPSSGRELWFFPWTNDPKINAAQPVVLPGDRIFVSCSYGVGGGCAGLKDGRLVELWRTPGVKLKFNSAVLCGDVLYGLSERILTALDTRDGRILWKRGRYGYGQMLLVQRSEDQPDAGLLLIQAESGAVLLVDVTRDGPSVRYELAALNDKTWNHPVVADRWLLLRNGVEAACYELTVRPEPAGPGDSDGATGR
;
A
#
# COMPACT_ATOMS: atom_id res chain seq x y z
N MET A 1 -33.74 -43.53 11.61
CA MET A 1 -35.08 -43.03 11.99
C MET A 1 -34.91 -41.85 12.92
N PRO A 2 -35.63 -40.72 12.74
CA PRO A 2 -35.58 -39.56 13.63
C PRO A 2 -36.87 -39.34 14.44
N ALA A 3 -36.79 -38.61 15.56
CA ALA A 3 -37.91 -37.89 16.20
C ALA A 3 -37.35 -36.88 17.22
N GLY A 4 -37.97 -35.70 17.37
CA GLY A 4 -37.51 -34.70 18.36
C GLY A 4 -37.95 -33.25 18.10
N SER A 5 -39.25 -32.98 18.02
CA SER A 5 -39.83 -31.62 18.00
C SER A 5 -40.73 -31.41 19.22
N PRO A 6 -40.69 -30.23 19.86
CA PRO A 6 -41.87 -29.35 19.88
C PRO A 6 -41.48 -27.84 19.84
N SER A 7 -42.37 -26.85 19.68
CA SER A 7 -43.76 -26.76 19.18
C SER A 7 -44.08 -25.29 18.82
N PHE A 8 -45.23 -25.03 18.19
CA PHE A 8 -45.68 -23.69 17.76
C PHE A 8 -46.19 -22.80 18.91
N GLY A 9 -46.09 -21.48 18.71
CA GLY A 9 -46.92 -20.46 19.39
C GLY A 9 -47.41 -19.42 18.37
N ARG A 10 -48.72 -19.14 18.34
CA ARG A 10 -49.36 -18.19 17.40
C ARG A 10 -50.35 -17.28 18.13
N PHE A 11 -50.14 -15.97 18.06
CA PHE A 11 -51.13 -14.90 18.21
C PHE A 11 -50.66 -13.74 17.31
N GLY A 12 -51.49 -12.84 16.79
CA GLY A 12 -52.96 -12.75 16.85
C GLY A 12 -53.38 -11.33 16.47
N THR A 13 -53.95 -11.13 15.28
CA THR A 13 -54.26 -9.80 14.73
C THR A 13 -55.62 -9.27 15.19
N ALA A 14 -55.72 -7.96 15.43
CA ALA A 14 -56.98 -7.22 15.55
C ALA A 14 -56.82 -5.78 15.03
N ASP A 15 -57.86 -5.25 14.38
CA ASP A 15 -57.88 -3.95 13.71
C ASP A 15 -58.26 -2.76 14.63
N GLY A 16 -58.01 -1.53 14.18
CA GLY A 16 -58.46 -0.30 14.83
C GLY A 16 -58.37 0.93 13.93
N VAL A 17 -59.46 1.31 13.25
CA VAL A 17 -59.50 2.41 12.26
C VAL A 17 -60.39 3.58 12.71
N CYS A 18 -59.81 4.78 12.83
CA CYS A 18 -60.43 6.12 12.68
C CYS A 18 -59.27 7.11 12.38
N ARG A 19 -59.13 7.86 11.27
CA ARG A 19 -60.03 8.55 10.31
C ARG A 19 -60.45 9.95 10.77
N PHE A 20 -60.28 10.93 9.85
CA PHE A 20 -60.53 12.39 9.97
C PHE A 20 -59.54 13.19 10.86
N ALA A 21 -59.22 14.45 10.57
CA ALA A 21 -59.59 15.33 9.43
C ALA A 21 -58.39 16.16 8.94
N ALA A 22 -58.49 16.71 7.72
CA ALA A 22 -57.59 17.74 7.21
C ALA A 22 -58.21 19.14 7.37
N CYS A 23 -57.37 20.17 7.44
CA CYS A 23 -57.74 21.55 7.06
C CYS A 23 -56.53 22.25 6.43
N ALA A 24 -56.81 23.21 5.54
CA ALA A 24 -55.82 23.93 4.76
C ALA A 24 -56.19 25.43 4.71
N GLY A 25 -55.23 26.25 4.30
CA GLY A 25 -55.35 27.71 4.26
C GLY A 25 -54.64 28.38 5.45
N GLY A 26 -54.09 29.59 5.31
CA GLY A 26 -54.07 30.44 4.12
C GLY A 26 -52.93 31.45 4.16
N SER A 27 -52.79 32.22 3.09
CA SER A 27 -51.76 33.26 2.97
C SER A 27 -52.11 34.52 3.77
N THR A 28 -51.08 35.31 4.09
CA THR A 28 -51.14 36.78 3.96
C THR A 28 -49.73 37.37 3.86
N ASP A 29 -49.65 38.67 3.57
CA ASP A 29 -48.48 39.35 3.00
C ASP A 29 -48.08 40.59 3.83
N ARG A 30 -46.80 40.97 3.71
CA ARG A 30 -46.25 42.35 3.80
C ARG A 30 -45.91 42.97 5.17
N ARG A 31 -44.86 43.81 5.12
CA ARG A 31 -44.46 44.97 5.96
C ARG A 31 -43.41 44.76 7.07
N THR A 32 -42.18 45.17 6.76
CA THR A 32 -41.36 46.07 7.60
C THR A 32 -42.06 47.45 7.73
N PRO A 33 -41.88 48.22 8.82
CA PRO A 33 -40.64 49.00 9.07
C PRO A 33 -40.28 49.21 10.56
N GLY A 34 -39.25 50.01 10.84
CA GLY A 34 -39.12 50.73 12.12
C GLY A 34 -37.74 50.66 12.80
N VAL A 35 -36.97 51.75 12.71
CA VAL A 35 -35.79 52.02 13.54
C VAL A 35 -36.16 53.12 14.54
N PRO A 36 -35.58 53.11 15.76
CA PRO A 36 -34.99 54.34 16.27
C PRO A 36 -33.51 54.15 16.64
N ALA A 37 -32.75 55.24 16.53
CA ALA A 37 -31.31 55.30 16.80
C ALA A 37 -31.02 56.38 17.87
N ASP A 38 -29.81 56.96 17.83
CA ASP A 38 -29.33 58.08 18.65
C ASP A 38 -28.92 57.72 20.11
N ARG A 39 -27.87 58.31 20.71
CA ARG A 39 -27.00 59.42 20.25
C ARG A 39 -25.66 59.52 21.02
N THR A 40 -24.56 59.85 20.31
CA THR A 40 -23.37 60.66 20.75
C THR A 40 -22.53 60.25 22.00
N ASP A 41 -21.29 60.74 22.22
CA ASP A 41 -20.44 61.62 21.37
C ASP A 41 -18.92 61.28 21.41
N ARG A 42 -18.20 62.00 20.55
CA ARG A 42 -16.76 62.01 20.26
C ARG A 42 -15.87 62.54 21.39
N THR A 43 -14.56 62.30 21.27
CA THR A 43 -13.55 63.38 21.23
C THR A 43 -12.30 62.90 20.45
N ALA A 44 -11.49 63.81 19.89
CA ALA A 44 -10.29 63.46 19.12
C ALA A 44 -9.30 64.65 18.96
N GLU A 45 -8.00 64.37 19.13
CA GLU A 45 -6.84 65.23 18.78
C GLU A 45 -5.69 64.31 18.29
N ARG A 46 -5.01 64.53 17.15
CA ARG A 46 -3.91 65.50 16.83
C ARG A 46 -2.58 65.17 17.55
N LEU A 47 -1.38 65.26 16.94
CA LEU A 47 -0.94 65.54 15.56
C LEU A 47 0.55 65.17 15.33
N GLY A 48 0.99 65.06 14.05
CA GLY A 48 2.41 65.15 13.61
C GLY A 48 3.07 63.83 13.15
N GLY A 49 4.01 63.80 12.18
CA GLY A 49 4.43 64.85 11.22
C GLY A 49 5.92 64.79 10.82
N GLY A 50 6.25 64.60 9.52
CA GLY A 50 7.64 64.70 9.00
C GLY A 50 7.85 64.00 7.63
N CYS A 51 8.72 64.54 6.75
CA CYS A 51 8.92 64.04 5.37
C CYS A 51 10.36 64.22 4.82
N ALA A 52 10.81 63.21 4.05
CA ALA A 52 11.82 63.28 2.96
C ALA A 52 13.28 63.69 3.33
N PRO A 53 14.28 63.70 2.40
CA PRO A 53 14.25 63.29 0.97
C PRO A 53 15.37 62.29 0.55
N SER A 54 15.51 62.12 -0.77
CA SER A 54 16.34 61.12 -1.49
C SER A 54 17.81 61.47 -1.74
N ARG A 55 18.63 60.45 -2.05
CA ARG A 55 19.77 60.51 -3.00
C ARG A 55 19.81 59.25 -3.87
N GLY A 56 20.39 59.35 -5.07
CA GLY A 56 20.62 58.23 -6.00
C GLY A 56 21.77 58.54 -6.97
N VAL A 57 22.32 57.50 -7.62
CA VAL A 57 23.41 57.58 -8.61
C VAL A 57 23.26 56.43 -9.63
N GLU A 58 23.22 56.74 -10.92
CA GLU A 58 23.57 55.81 -12.01
C GLU A 58 25.04 56.04 -12.44
N PRO A 59 25.66 55.11 -13.22
CA PRO A 59 25.73 55.41 -14.66
C PRO A 59 25.65 54.21 -15.63
N SER A 60 24.80 54.35 -16.66
CA SER A 60 24.95 53.99 -18.09
C SER A 60 25.99 52.94 -18.58
N GLY A 61 25.59 52.01 -19.47
CA GLY A 61 26.49 50.98 -20.05
C GLY A 61 26.11 50.31 -21.40
N THR A 62 25.50 51.04 -22.34
CA THR A 62 25.49 50.84 -23.83
C THR A 62 25.62 49.44 -24.49
N VAL A 63 24.51 48.98 -25.10
CA VAL A 63 24.34 48.32 -26.44
C VAL A 63 25.35 47.27 -26.95
N ALA A 64 24.82 46.08 -27.30
CA ALA A 64 25.24 45.31 -28.48
C ALA A 64 24.04 44.57 -29.12
N LEU A 65 23.97 44.51 -30.45
CA LEU A 65 22.94 43.82 -31.24
C LEU A 65 23.64 42.90 -32.24
N GLU A 66 23.44 41.57 -32.14
CA GLU A 66 23.86 40.64 -33.20
C GLU A 66 22.80 39.58 -33.54
N ARG A 67 22.83 39.21 -34.82
CA ARG A 67 22.02 38.24 -35.56
C ARG A 67 22.82 37.94 -36.84
N PRO A 68 22.53 36.85 -37.58
CA PRO A 68 21.95 35.57 -37.16
C PRO A 68 22.77 34.37 -37.71
N GLU A 69 22.37 33.13 -37.41
CA GLU A 69 22.56 32.03 -38.36
C GLU A 69 21.29 31.17 -38.50
N ARG A 70 21.18 30.45 -39.63
CA ARG A 70 20.05 29.58 -39.99
C ARG A 70 20.57 28.23 -40.51
N SER A 71 20.03 27.12 -39.99
CA SER A 71 20.16 25.81 -40.65
C SER A 71 18.86 24.98 -40.61
N ARG A 72 18.01 25.27 -41.60
CA ARG A 72 17.05 24.41 -42.35
C ARG A 72 16.13 23.40 -41.62
N HIS A 73 14.88 23.39 -42.06
CA HIS A 73 13.86 22.41 -41.70
C HIS A 73 14.18 20.98 -42.14
N LEU A 74 13.62 20.01 -41.41
CA LEU A 74 12.82 18.94 -42.02
C LEU A 74 11.61 18.65 -41.12
N GLY A 75 10.40 18.79 -41.66
CA GLY A 75 9.16 18.65 -40.90
C GLY A 75 8.37 17.42 -41.32
N ARG A 76 7.70 16.77 -40.35
CA ARG A 76 6.57 15.87 -40.63
C ARG A 76 5.52 16.03 -39.54
N THR A 77 4.35 16.53 -39.92
CA THR A 77 3.22 16.79 -39.03
C THR A 77 2.35 15.54 -38.88
N GLY A 78 1.93 15.26 -37.65
CA GLY A 78 1.04 14.14 -37.31
C GLY A 78 0.12 14.50 -36.15
N ARG A 79 -0.84 15.41 -36.37
CA ARG A 79 -1.89 15.71 -35.38
C ARG A 79 -3.02 14.71 -35.53
N ILE A 80 -3.20 13.83 -34.55
CA ILE A 80 -4.41 13.01 -34.41
C ILE A 80 -5.31 13.69 -33.39
N TRP A 81 -6.53 14.02 -33.80
CA TRP A 81 -7.58 14.52 -32.91
C TRP A 81 -8.30 13.34 -32.25
N TYR A 82 -8.49 13.40 -30.93
CA TYR A 82 -9.47 12.57 -30.23
C TYR A 82 -10.69 13.43 -29.89
N GLY A 83 -11.82 13.14 -30.53
CA GLY A 83 -13.12 13.69 -30.14
C GLY A 83 -13.73 12.88 -28.98
N PRO A 84 -14.58 13.50 -28.13
CA PRO A 84 -15.21 12.80 -27.02
C PRO A 84 -16.32 11.84 -27.51
N PRO A 85 -16.47 10.64 -26.90
CA PRO A 85 -17.60 9.78 -27.18
C PRO A 85 -18.91 10.43 -26.70
N ARG A 86 -20.00 10.18 -27.44
CA ARG A 86 -21.32 10.77 -27.15
C ARG A 86 -21.97 10.13 -25.93
N ARG A 87 -22.77 10.92 -25.20
CA ARG A 87 -23.72 10.41 -24.20
C ARG A 87 -24.77 9.52 -24.88
N ILE A 88 -25.15 8.43 -24.21
CA ILE A 88 -26.46 7.80 -24.39
C ILE A 88 -27.08 7.64 -23.01
N GLY A 89 -28.29 8.19 -22.87
CA GLY A 89 -29.30 7.84 -21.87
C GLY A 89 -30.67 7.90 -22.60
N ASN A 90 -31.77 7.46 -22.03
CA ASN A 90 -31.95 6.93 -20.67
C ASN A 90 -33.22 6.02 -20.65
N ASP A 91 -33.73 5.71 -19.45
CA ASP A 91 -35.14 5.39 -19.15
C ASP A 91 -35.73 3.96 -19.40
N CYS A 92 -35.96 3.29 -18.26
CA CYS A 92 -37.27 2.83 -17.76
C CYS A 92 -37.97 1.52 -18.22
N MET A 93 -38.18 0.69 -17.18
CA MET A 93 -39.46 0.08 -16.76
C MET A 93 -40.05 -1.15 -17.48
N ALA A 94 -40.20 -2.20 -16.67
CA ALA A 94 -40.78 -3.51 -16.93
C ALA A 94 -42.26 -3.55 -17.37
N CYS A 95 -42.64 -4.60 -18.13
CA CYS A 95 -43.65 -5.58 -17.65
C CYS A 95 -43.86 -6.85 -18.51
N CYS A 96 -44.12 -7.96 -17.83
CA CYS A 96 -45.02 -9.09 -18.17
C CYS A 96 -44.95 -9.91 -19.50
N ARG A 97 -44.56 -11.19 -19.32
CA ARG A 97 -45.23 -12.45 -19.77
C ARG A 97 -45.08 -12.98 -21.22
N SER A 98 -45.27 -14.31 -21.29
CA SER A 98 -45.65 -15.16 -22.45
C SER A 98 -44.52 -15.86 -23.24
N VAL A 99 -44.53 -17.20 -23.15
CA VAL A 99 -43.73 -18.20 -23.89
C VAL A 99 -44.69 -18.89 -24.89
N PRO A 100 -44.30 -19.13 -26.16
CA PRO A 100 -43.89 -20.47 -26.61
C PRO A 100 -42.75 -20.50 -27.67
N PRO A 101 -42.12 -21.68 -27.92
CA PRO A 101 -40.93 -21.82 -28.78
C PRO A 101 -41.19 -22.45 -30.18
N LEU A 102 -40.16 -22.36 -31.04
CA LEU A 102 -39.73 -23.28 -32.14
C LEU A 102 -40.76 -23.91 -33.11
N PRO A 103 -40.36 -24.08 -34.38
CA PRO A 103 -40.04 -25.44 -34.82
C PRO A 103 -38.78 -25.57 -35.69
N ASP A 104 -38.21 -26.79 -35.71
CA ASP A 104 -37.24 -27.24 -36.73
C ASP A 104 -37.91 -27.51 -38.08
N ALA A 105 -37.13 -27.45 -39.17
CA ALA A 105 -37.46 -28.06 -40.45
C ALA A 105 -36.23 -28.77 -41.06
N ARG A 106 -36.44 -29.91 -41.73
CA ARG A 106 -35.37 -30.79 -42.23
C ARG A 106 -35.20 -30.72 -43.75
N SER A 107 -33.99 -31.07 -44.20
CA SER A 107 -33.68 -31.84 -45.43
C SER A 107 -34.39 -31.53 -46.76
N GLY A 108 -33.60 -31.16 -47.77
CA GLY A 108 -33.94 -31.27 -49.20
C GLY A 108 -32.67 -31.48 -50.04
N SER A 109 -32.76 -32.24 -51.13
CA SER A 109 -31.65 -32.60 -52.02
C SER A 109 -32.10 -32.58 -53.50
N GLU A 110 -31.17 -32.80 -54.44
CA GLU A 110 -31.36 -32.75 -55.91
C GLU A 110 -31.57 -31.32 -56.49
N SER A 111 -31.70 -31.07 -57.81
CA SER A 111 -30.76 -31.27 -58.94
C SER A 111 -31.25 -30.36 -60.13
N ILE A 112 -30.65 -30.16 -61.31
CA ILE A 112 -29.39 -30.59 -61.97
C ILE A 112 -29.01 -29.55 -63.08
N SER A 113 -27.78 -29.58 -63.61
CA SER A 113 -27.29 -28.85 -64.82
C SER A 113 -27.18 -27.30 -64.73
N GLY A 114 -26.39 -26.61 -65.57
CA GLY A 114 -25.41 -27.06 -66.58
C GLY A 114 -24.95 -25.92 -67.53
N LYS A 115 -23.98 -26.24 -68.42
CA LYS A 115 -23.24 -25.34 -69.36
C LYS A 115 -22.16 -24.45 -68.69
N GLY A 116 -20.99 -24.21 -69.29
CA GLY A 116 -20.43 -24.77 -70.53
C GLY A 116 -19.01 -24.22 -70.83
N LEU A 117 -18.19 -25.00 -71.55
CA LEU A 117 -16.79 -24.69 -71.90
C LEU A 117 -16.57 -24.79 -73.43
N PRO A 118 -15.72 -23.90 -73.99
CA PRO A 118 -14.73 -24.28 -75.02
C PRO A 118 -13.39 -23.54 -74.81
N ALA A 119 -12.27 -23.84 -75.49
CA ALA A 119 -11.73 -25.05 -76.14
C ALA A 119 -10.20 -24.82 -76.40
N MET A 120 -9.45 -25.85 -76.81
CA MET A 120 -7.98 -25.78 -77.02
C MET A 120 -7.56 -25.19 -78.37
N THR A 121 -6.29 -24.78 -78.51
CA THR A 121 -5.43 -25.16 -79.66
C THR A 121 -3.93 -24.97 -79.33
N GLU A 122 -3.06 -25.36 -80.26
CA GLU A 122 -1.68 -25.87 -80.03
C GLU A 122 -0.65 -25.25 -81.01
N LYS A 123 0.63 -25.11 -80.60
CA LYS A 123 1.78 -25.12 -81.54
C LYS A 123 3.19 -25.25 -80.90
N GLU A 124 3.96 -26.23 -81.40
CA GLU A 124 5.35 -26.21 -81.94
C GLU A 124 6.44 -25.19 -81.46
N ARG A 125 7.77 -25.44 -81.54
CA ARG A 125 8.68 -26.63 -81.57
C ARG A 125 10.16 -26.14 -81.76
N LEU A 126 11.18 -26.95 -81.43
CA LEU A 126 12.64 -26.78 -81.76
C LEU A 126 13.36 -25.54 -81.14
N ASP A 127 14.71 -25.42 -81.05
CA ASP A 127 15.84 -26.38 -80.85
C ASP A 127 17.15 -25.59 -80.49
N ALA A 128 18.26 -26.31 -80.24
CA ALA A 128 19.70 -25.94 -80.41
C ALA A 128 20.64 -25.99 -79.16
N GLN A 129 21.65 -26.87 -79.28
CA GLN A 129 22.86 -27.12 -78.46
C GLN A 129 24.07 -26.25 -78.95
N PRO A 130 25.37 -26.40 -78.54
CA PRO A 130 26.08 -27.37 -77.67
C PRO A 130 26.92 -26.66 -76.54
N ASP A 131 28.08 -27.06 -75.97
CA ASP A 131 29.08 -28.15 -76.20
C ASP A 131 29.99 -28.38 -74.95
N ALA A 132 31.01 -29.26 -75.08
CA ALA A 132 32.19 -29.51 -74.22
C ALA A 132 31.92 -30.12 -72.80
N VAL A 133 32.35 -31.33 -72.38
CA VAL A 133 33.41 -32.31 -72.76
C VAL A 133 34.81 -32.08 -72.14
N GLU A 134 35.20 -32.92 -71.16
CA GLU A 134 36.45 -33.72 -71.24
C GLU A 134 36.61 -34.83 -70.15
N SER A 135 37.48 -35.82 -70.45
CA SER A 135 38.36 -36.64 -69.58
C SER A 135 37.95 -36.97 -68.11
N ALA A 136 37.78 -38.20 -67.59
CA ALA A 136 38.11 -39.59 -67.95
C ALA A 136 39.57 -40.11 -67.75
N ARG A 137 39.84 -40.86 -66.65
CA ARG A 137 40.58 -42.17 -66.63
C ARG A 137 40.86 -42.78 -65.24
N GLY A 138 40.95 -44.12 -65.20
CA GLY A 138 41.49 -44.94 -64.09
C GLY A 138 40.44 -45.81 -63.37
N GLY A 139 40.60 -47.13 -63.19
CA GLY A 139 41.58 -48.07 -63.77
C GLY A 139 41.61 -49.43 -63.04
N ALA A 140 41.66 -50.55 -63.80
CA ALA A 140 41.67 -51.96 -63.35
C ALA A 140 40.37 -52.45 -62.64
N MET A 141 39.87 -53.70 -62.74
CA MET A 141 40.43 -55.06 -62.96
C MET A 141 41.06 -55.64 -61.67
N GLN A 142 40.74 -56.85 -61.15
CA GLN A 142 40.02 -58.01 -61.71
C GLN A 142 39.27 -58.85 -60.64
N VAL A 143 38.33 -59.69 -61.12
CA VAL A 143 37.71 -60.91 -60.54
C VAL A 143 38.17 -61.41 -59.15
N GLY A 144 37.19 -61.68 -58.27
CA GLY A 144 37.30 -62.60 -57.13
C GLY A 144 35.91 -63.07 -56.66
N GLY A 145 35.64 -64.38 -56.67
CA GLY A 145 34.34 -64.93 -56.27
C GLY A 145 34.24 -65.19 -54.76
N GLY A 146 33.11 -64.83 -54.15
CA GLY A 146 32.85 -65.03 -52.71
C GLY A 146 31.39 -65.37 -52.44
N SER A 147 31.15 -66.38 -51.61
CA SER A 147 29.83 -66.93 -51.29
C SER A 147 28.97 -66.00 -50.43
N GLN A 148 27.65 -66.10 -50.63
CA GLN A 148 26.56 -65.82 -49.67
C GLN A 148 26.97 -65.37 -48.26
N HIS A 149 26.52 -64.17 -47.87
CA HIS A 149 25.84 -63.94 -46.59
C HIS A 149 24.75 -62.89 -46.80
N GLY A 150 23.56 -63.12 -46.22
CA GLY A 150 22.38 -62.29 -46.43
C GLY A 150 22.18 -61.30 -45.29
N ASP A 151 22.91 -60.18 -45.31
CA ASP A 151 22.66 -59.07 -44.38
C ASP A 151 21.43 -58.29 -44.82
N SER A 152 20.29 -58.64 -44.23
CA SER A 152 19.09 -57.80 -44.27
C SER A 152 19.34 -56.56 -43.40
N THR A 153 19.84 -55.48 -44.02
CA THR A 153 20.03 -54.18 -43.37
C THR A 153 18.69 -53.61 -42.91
N ALA A 154 18.32 -53.91 -41.67
CA ALA A 154 17.19 -53.31 -41.00
C ALA A 154 17.43 -51.80 -40.88
N THR A 155 16.83 -51.01 -41.77
CA THR A 155 16.88 -49.55 -41.72
C THR A 155 16.31 -49.08 -40.39
N GLU A 156 17.18 -48.65 -39.47
CA GLU A 156 16.74 -47.98 -38.25
C GLU A 156 15.91 -46.75 -38.64
N ALA A 157 14.61 -46.81 -38.35
CA ALA A 157 13.71 -45.70 -38.60
C ALA A 157 14.03 -44.58 -37.59
N VAL A 158 14.95 -43.68 -37.94
CA VAL A 158 15.35 -42.54 -37.12
C VAL A 158 14.16 -41.62 -36.93
N PHE A 159 13.43 -41.81 -35.82
CA PHE A 159 12.30 -40.99 -35.40
C PHE A 159 12.77 -39.58 -35.03
N SER A 160 12.96 -38.74 -36.04
CA SER A 160 13.35 -37.34 -35.86
C SER A 160 12.26 -36.55 -35.14
N VAL A 161 12.58 -36.08 -33.93
CA VAL A 161 11.68 -35.21 -33.15
C VAL A 161 11.50 -33.91 -33.92
N ARG A 162 10.24 -33.52 -34.16
CA ARG A 162 9.90 -32.25 -34.83
C ARG A 162 10.09 -31.10 -33.85
N TRP A 163 11.34 -30.73 -33.60
CA TRP A 163 11.75 -29.79 -32.55
C TRP A 163 11.48 -28.30 -32.89
N TRP A 164 11.44 -27.93 -34.17
CA TRP A 164 11.31 -26.53 -34.58
C TRP A 164 10.07 -25.79 -34.04
N PRO A 165 8.87 -26.39 -33.88
CA PRO A 165 7.72 -25.68 -33.33
C PRO A 165 7.90 -25.36 -31.84
N ALA A 166 8.60 -26.21 -31.09
CA ALA A 166 8.95 -25.90 -29.70
C ALA A 166 9.88 -24.70 -29.60
N VAL A 167 10.85 -24.58 -30.51
CA VAL A 167 11.73 -23.39 -30.62
C VAL A 167 10.94 -22.15 -31.02
N VAL A 168 9.98 -22.24 -31.94
CA VAL A 168 9.09 -21.10 -32.28
C VAL A 168 8.22 -20.70 -31.08
N ILE A 169 7.64 -21.64 -30.35
CA ILE A 169 6.85 -21.36 -29.13
C ILE A 169 7.72 -20.69 -28.06
N LEU A 170 8.93 -21.21 -27.82
CA LEU A 170 9.88 -20.63 -26.87
C LEU A 170 10.34 -19.22 -27.29
N ALA A 171 10.64 -19.00 -28.57
CA ALA A 171 11.04 -17.69 -29.08
C ALA A 171 9.90 -16.67 -29.01
N ALA A 172 8.66 -17.07 -29.31
CA ALA A 172 7.48 -16.21 -29.17
C ALA A 172 7.21 -15.85 -27.70
N GLY A 173 7.26 -16.84 -26.79
CA GLY A 173 7.11 -16.62 -25.35
C GLY A 173 8.20 -15.71 -24.78
N ALA A 174 9.47 -15.97 -25.10
CA ALA A 174 10.60 -15.15 -24.67
C ALA A 174 10.54 -13.72 -25.24
N GLY A 175 10.08 -13.56 -26.49
CA GLY A 175 9.86 -12.23 -27.09
C GLY A 175 8.73 -11.45 -26.40
N ALA A 176 7.64 -12.12 -26.02
CA ALA A 176 6.55 -11.51 -25.27
C ALA A 176 6.97 -11.14 -23.83
N GLU A 177 7.74 -12.00 -23.15
CA GLU A 177 8.34 -11.69 -21.84
C GLU A 177 9.31 -10.51 -21.93
N ALA A 178 10.22 -10.50 -22.90
CA ALA A 178 11.14 -9.39 -23.11
C ALA A 178 10.39 -8.06 -23.35
N PHE A 179 9.31 -8.09 -24.15
CA PHE A 179 8.45 -6.92 -24.35
C PHE A 179 7.82 -6.44 -23.04
N VAL A 180 7.23 -7.33 -22.22
CA VAL A 180 6.66 -6.97 -20.91
C VAL A 180 7.72 -6.41 -19.96
N TRP A 181 8.86 -7.08 -19.83
CA TRP A 181 9.91 -6.73 -18.88
C TRP A 181 10.61 -5.42 -19.21
N LEU A 182 10.73 -5.08 -20.50
CA LEU A 182 11.17 -3.78 -20.99
C LEU A 182 10.08 -2.70 -20.84
N ARG A 183 8.85 -2.97 -21.30
CA ARG A 183 7.76 -1.98 -21.35
C ARG A 183 7.27 -1.53 -19.96
N PHE A 184 7.41 -2.40 -18.96
CA PHE A 184 6.95 -2.16 -17.58
C PHE A 184 8.09 -2.23 -16.56
N ALA A 185 9.35 -1.96 -16.95
CA ALA A 185 10.54 -2.15 -16.11
C ALA A 185 10.48 -1.58 -14.67
N ASP A 186 9.78 -0.46 -14.48
CA ASP A 186 9.58 0.18 -13.16
C ASP A 186 8.43 -0.45 -12.34
N ASP A 187 7.40 -0.98 -12.99
CA ASP A 187 6.17 -1.52 -12.38
C ASP A 187 6.26 -3.05 -12.32
N GLY A 188 6.70 -3.56 -11.16
CA GLY A 188 6.82 -5.00 -10.94
C GLY A 188 5.46 -5.70 -10.92
N THR A 189 4.43 -5.03 -10.39
CA THR A 189 3.06 -5.54 -10.29
C THR A 189 2.51 -5.88 -11.68
N GLN A 190 2.60 -4.93 -12.62
CA GLN A 190 2.15 -5.14 -14.00
C GLN A 190 3.01 -6.17 -14.74
N ARG A 191 4.32 -6.22 -14.48
CA ARG A 191 5.18 -7.28 -15.03
C ARG A 191 4.69 -8.66 -14.64
N ILE A 192 4.45 -8.93 -13.36
CA ILE A 192 4.08 -10.28 -12.92
C ILE A 192 2.66 -10.67 -13.37
N PHE A 193 1.68 -9.75 -13.34
CA PHE A 193 0.35 -10.03 -13.87
C PHE A 193 0.32 -10.32 -15.37
N LEU A 194 1.25 -9.76 -16.16
CA LEU A 194 1.38 -10.02 -17.60
C LEU A 194 2.27 -11.23 -17.91
N SER A 195 3.35 -11.45 -17.16
CA SER A 195 4.23 -12.63 -17.33
C SER A 195 3.53 -13.94 -16.95
N MET A 196 2.75 -13.99 -15.87
CA MET A 196 2.06 -15.23 -15.44
C MET A 196 1.27 -15.92 -16.58
N PRO A 197 0.35 -15.25 -17.31
CA PRO A 197 -0.34 -15.86 -18.44
C PRO A 197 0.56 -16.16 -19.65
N ILE A 198 1.64 -15.39 -19.88
CA ILE A 198 2.59 -15.65 -20.98
C ILE A 198 3.39 -16.93 -20.69
N VAL A 199 3.96 -17.09 -19.49
CA VAL A 199 4.63 -18.32 -19.06
C VAL A 199 3.66 -19.51 -19.10
N SER A 200 2.46 -19.38 -18.51
CA SER A 200 1.47 -20.46 -18.51
C SER A 200 1.02 -20.86 -19.92
N GLY A 201 0.78 -19.88 -20.80
CA GLY A 201 0.43 -20.12 -22.21
C GLY A 201 1.56 -20.78 -22.99
N THR A 202 2.81 -20.35 -22.79
CA THR A 202 4.00 -20.94 -23.42
C THR A 202 4.17 -22.40 -23.00
N LEU A 203 4.06 -22.70 -21.69
CA LEU A 203 4.13 -24.08 -21.17
C LEU A 203 2.96 -24.95 -21.68
N PHE A 204 1.75 -24.39 -21.79
CA PHE A 204 0.59 -25.10 -22.32
C PHE A 204 0.76 -25.42 -23.83
N LEU A 205 1.25 -24.47 -24.63
CA LEU A 205 1.56 -24.69 -26.05
C LEU A 205 2.68 -25.72 -26.25
N LEU A 206 3.71 -25.72 -25.40
CA LEU A 206 4.75 -26.76 -25.40
C LEU A 206 4.19 -28.14 -25.03
N LEU A 207 3.25 -28.21 -24.08
CA LEU A 207 2.58 -29.46 -23.72
C LEU A 207 1.70 -29.99 -24.87
N LEU A 208 0.96 -29.12 -25.56
CA LEU A 208 0.19 -29.49 -26.76
C LEU A 208 1.12 -29.93 -27.90
N TRP A 209 2.23 -29.24 -28.15
CA TRP A 209 3.23 -29.68 -29.11
C TRP A 209 3.78 -31.07 -28.76
N TRP A 210 4.16 -31.30 -27.49
CA TRP A 210 4.67 -32.58 -27.03
C TRP A 210 3.68 -33.72 -27.27
N LEU A 211 2.42 -33.54 -26.87
CA LEU A 211 1.36 -34.55 -26.94
C LEU A 211 0.86 -34.82 -28.36
N PHE A 212 0.81 -33.82 -29.24
CA PHE A 212 0.17 -33.95 -30.56
C PHE A 212 1.16 -33.82 -31.73
N ALA A 213 2.06 -32.83 -31.73
CA ALA A 213 2.84 -32.43 -32.91
C ALA A 213 4.32 -32.87 -32.93
N SER A 214 4.87 -33.37 -31.82
CA SER A 214 6.31 -33.65 -31.64
C SER A 214 6.91 -34.73 -32.56
N GLY A 215 6.08 -35.53 -33.23
CA GLY A 215 6.52 -36.66 -34.09
C GLY A 215 6.94 -37.93 -33.32
N THR A 216 7.09 -37.85 -32.00
CA THR A 216 7.49 -38.99 -31.14
C THR A 216 6.42 -40.09 -31.07
N ALA A 217 6.82 -41.30 -30.68
CA ALA A 217 5.87 -42.40 -30.43
C ALA A 217 4.96 -42.13 -29.21
N TRP A 218 3.68 -42.49 -29.29
CA TRP A 218 2.66 -42.23 -28.24
C TRP A 218 3.07 -42.72 -26.83
N ARG A 219 3.70 -43.90 -26.74
CA ARG A 219 4.24 -44.43 -25.47
C ARG A 219 5.29 -43.51 -24.82
N LEU A 220 6.11 -42.82 -25.63
CA LEU A 220 7.09 -41.86 -25.14
C LEU A 220 6.40 -40.54 -24.72
N ARG A 221 5.40 -40.08 -25.46
CA ARG A 221 4.60 -38.89 -25.10
C ARG A 221 3.95 -39.05 -23.73
N LEU A 222 3.30 -40.19 -23.48
CA LEU A 222 2.69 -40.51 -22.20
C LEU A 222 3.72 -40.65 -21.07
N LYS A 223 4.90 -41.25 -21.31
CA LYS A 223 5.99 -41.27 -20.33
C LYS A 223 6.49 -39.86 -19.99
N GLY A 224 6.66 -38.99 -20.99
CA GLY A 224 7.04 -37.59 -20.78
C GLY A 224 5.98 -36.80 -19.99
N LEU A 225 4.69 -36.98 -20.32
CA LEU A 225 3.58 -36.41 -19.56
C LEU A 225 3.59 -36.87 -18.11
N LEU A 226 3.77 -38.18 -17.86
CA LEU A 226 3.85 -38.74 -16.52
C LEU A 226 5.04 -38.16 -15.74
N VAL A 227 6.21 -38.01 -16.35
CA VAL A 227 7.38 -37.36 -15.73
C VAL A 227 7.08 -35.90 -15.37
N VAL A 228 6.47 -35.13 -16.26
CA VAL A 228 6.07 -33.73 -15.99
C VAL A 228 5.06 -33.65 -14.84
N LEU A 229 4.06 -34.54 -14.83
CA LEU A 229 3.07 -34.62 -13.74
C LEU A 229 3.70 -35.03 -12.41
N CYS A 230 4.62 -35.99 -12.40
CA CYS A 230 5.36 -36.39 -11.21
C CYS A 230 6.26 -35.26 -10.69
N VAL A 231 6.99 -34.56 -11.56
CA VAL A 231 7.81 -33.39 -11.17
C VAL A 231 6.94 -32.25 -10.62
N ALA A 232 5.80 -31.97 -11.26
CA ALA A 232 4.84 -30.98 -10.76
C ALA A 232 4.22 -31.38 -9.40
N ALA A 233 3.91 -32.67 -9.20
CA ALA A 233 3.40 -33.19 -7.94
C ALA A 233 4.45 -33.13 -6.82
N VAL A 234 5.69 -33.56 -7.08
CA VAL A 234 6.81 -33.49 -6.13
C VAL A 234 7.14 -32.03 -5.80
N GLY A 235 7.20 -31.14 -6.79
CA GLY A 235 7.38 -29.70 -6.58
C GLY A 235 6.27 -29.11 -5.71
N ARG A 236 5.00 -29.38 -6.03
CA ARG A 236 3.85 -28.93 -5.25
C ARG A 236 3.79 -29.55 -3.84
N TRP A 237 4.39 -30.72 -3.63
CA TRP A 237 4.50 -31.37 -2.31
C TRP A 237 5.66 -30.82 -1.48
N ALA A 238 6.82 -30.55 -2.10
CA ALA A 238 8.00 -30.03 -1.41
C ALA A 238 7.87 -28.53 -1.05
N VAL A 239 7.19 -27.75 -1.90
CA VAL A 239 7.02 -26.31 -1.76
C VAL A 239 5.65 -25.94 -1.17
N ARG A 240 5.62 -24.82 -0.46
CA ARG A 240 4.44 -23.99 -0.20
C ARG A 240 4.76 -22.52 -0.53
N ILE A 241 3.72 -21.73 -0.82
CA ILE A 241 3.83 -20.28 -1.01
C ILE A 241 3.34 -19.62 0.28
N ASP A 242 4.23 -18.92 0.98
CA ASP A 242 3.95 -18.31 2.30
C ASP A 242 3.56 -16.82 2.18
N GLY A 243 3.07 -16.42 1.00
CA GLY A 243 2.64 -15.05 0.66
C GLY A 243 3.39 -14.48 -0.55
N PHE A 244 3.24 -13.18 -0.79
CA PHE A 244 3.86 -12.47 -1.92
C PHE A 244 4.60 -11.21 -1.47
N GLU A 245 5.58 -10.78 -2.25
CA GLU A 245 6.29 -9.49 -2.15
C GLU A 245 5.45 -8.35 -2.76
N GLY A 246 5.85 -7.10 -2.57
CA GLY A 246 5.06 -5.93 -2.95
C GLY A 246 4.84 -5.78 -4.46
N ASP A 247 5.67 -6.39 -5.30
CA ASP A 247 5.46 -6.50 -6.75
C ASP A 247 4.65 -7.73 -7.18
N MET A 248 4.14 -8.52 -6.23
CA MET A 248 3.49 -9.81 -6.43
C MET A 248 4.44 -10.97 -6.79
N THR A 249 5.74 -10.91 -6.42
CA THR A 249 6.62 -12.10 -6.48
C THR A 249 6.20 -13.13 -5.42
N PRO A 250 5.94 -14.41 -5.77
CA PRO A 250 5.53 -15.43 -4.81
C PRO A 250 6.70 -15.90 -3.92
N ARG A 251 6.53 -15.84 -2.60
CA ARG A 251 7.54 -16.27 -1.63
C ARG A 251 7.46 -17.77 -1.39
N ILE A 252 8.32 -18.50 -2.08
CA ILE A 252 8.47 -19.95 -1.98
C ILE A 252 9.22 -20.32 -0.69
N ARG A 253 8.64 -21.20 0.12
CA ARG A 253 9.32 -21.88 1.24
C ARG A 253 9.12 -23.40 1.14
N PHE A 254 10.04 -24.17 1.73
CA PHE A 254 9.90 -25.62 1.77
C PHE A 254 8.95 -26.04 2.89
N ARG A 255 8.10 -27.06 2.65
CA ARG A 255 7.05 -27.44 3.60
C ARG A 255 7.55 -27.90 4.97
N TRP A 256 8.80 -28.40 5.03
CA TRP A 256 9.45 -28.85 6.27
C TRP A 256 10.11 -27.72 7.09
N GLN A 257 10.20 -26.49 6.54
CA GLN A 257 10.56 -25.32 7.34
C GLN A 257 9.36 -24.91 8.20
N PRO A 258 9.53 -24.45 9.45
CA PRO A 258 8.41 -23.93 10.24
C PRO A 258 7.76 -22.71 9.52
N SER A 259 6.46 -22.50 9.72
CA SER A 259 5.83 -21.24 9.33
C SER A 259 6.24 -20.12 10.30
N PRO A 260 6.18 -18.83 9.89
CA PRO A 260 6.39 -17.71 10.81
C PRO A 260 5.48 -17.80 12.05
N GLU A 261 4.22 -18.20 11.85
CA GLU A 261 3.23 -18.43 12.90
C GLU A 261 3.71 -19.47 13.93
N GLN A 262 4.28 -20.59 13.47
CA GLN A 262 4.86 -21.62 14.34
C GLN A 262 6.13 -21.17 15.07
N VAL A 263 6.88 -20.20 14.53
CA VAL A 263 8.04 -19.61 15.20
C VAL A 263 7.59 -18.63 16.29
N ALA A 264 6.59 -17.79 15.99
CA ALA A 264 5.99 -16.87 16.94
C ALA A 264 5.29 -17.59 18.10
N ALA A 265 4.44 -18.59 17.81
CA ALA A 265 3.74 -19.38 18.82
C ALA A 265 4.73 -20.03 19.81
N ARG A 266 5.75 -20.75 19.32
CA ARG A 266 6.79 -21.39 20.14
C ARG A 266 7.67 -20.42 20.94
N TYR A 267 7.71 -19.15 20.56
CA TYR A 267 8.37 -18.10 21.32
C TYR A 267 7.46 -17.61 22.46
N LEU A 268 6.20 -17.29 22.15
CA LEU A 268 5.20 -16.86 23.13
C LEU A 268 4.89 -17.94 24.18
N GLU A 269 4.68 -19.19 23.75
CA GLU A 269 4.54 -20.38 24.62
C GLU A 269 5.71 -20.54 25.59
N ARG A 270 6.91 -20.08 25.22
CA ARG A 270 8.10 -20.14 26.09
C ARG A 270 8.09 -19.02 27.12
N LEU A 271 7.79 -17.78 26.72
CA LEU A 271 7.63 -16.67 27.66
C LEU A 271 6.55 -16.98 28.71
N GLU A 272 5.39 -17.47 28.26
CA GLU A 272 4.28 -17.89 29.15
C GLU A 272 4.72 -19.02 30.11
N GLN A 273 5.67 -19.88 29.73
CA GLN A 273 6.28 -20.90 30.61
C GLN A 273 7.42 -20.38 31.51
N GLU A 274 8.10 -19.31 31.11
CA GLU A 274 9.19 -18.70 31.88
C GLU A 274 8.61 -17.79 32.99
N ASP A 275 7.64 -16.93 32.67
CA ASP A 275 6.87 -16.16 33.65
C ASP A 275 6.13 -17.06 34.67
N ALA A 276 5.63 -18.23 34.23
CA ALA A 276 4.99 -19.22 35.12
C ALA A 276 5.97 -19.97 36.05
N ARG A 277 7.29 -19.88 35.82
CA ARG A 277 8.33 -20.51 36.66
C ARG A 277 8.97 -19.54 37.65
N ASP A 278 8.94 -18.23 37.37
CA ASP A 278 9.36 -17.19 38.32
C ASP A 278 8.17 -16.31 38.74
N PRO A 279 7.29 -16.79 39.64
CA PRO A 279 6.18 -15.99 40.18
C PRO A 279 6.66 -14.80 41.03
N SER A 280 7.96 -14.69 41.33
CA SER A 280 8.56 -13.48 41.92
C SER A 280 8.77 -12.36 40.89
N GLY A 281 8.83 -12.69 39.59
CA GLY A 281 9.04 -11.75 38.47
C GLY A 281 7.83 -10.88 38.07
N THR A 282 6.75 -10.93 38.85
CA THR A 282 5.50 -10.13 38.76
C THR A 282 5.11 -9.61 37.37
N PRO A 283 4.42 -10.43 36.55
CA PRO A 283 3.39 -9.94 35.64
C PRO A 283 2.20 -9.42 36.48
N GLN A 284 1.79 -8.17 36.28
CA GLN A 284 0.71 -7.58 37.08
C GLN A 284 -0.65 -8.18 36.66
N GLN A 285 -1.41 -8.69 37.64
CA GLN A 285 -2.53 -9.60 37.40
C GLN A 285 -3.67 -8.99 36.55
N THR A 286 -4.19 -9.79 35.62
CA THR A 286 -5.47 -9.57 34.93
C THR A 286 -6.63 -9.67 35.91
N ALA A 287 -6.97 -8.55 36.54
CA ALA A 287 -7.97 -8.48 37.61
C ALA A 287 -9.41 -8.71 37.10
N ALA A 288 -9.90 -9.94 37.24
CA ALA A 288 -11.34 -10.21 37.32
C ALA A 288 -11.89 -9.70 38.66
N ALA A 289 -13.18 -9.34 38.70
CA ALA A 289 -13.78 -8.66 39.85
C ALA A 289 -14.00 -9.58 41.08
N GLY A 290 -13.74 -9.05 42.28
CA GLY A 290 -13.98 -9.71 43.57
C GLY A 290 -13.84 -8.72 44.74
N ALA A 291 -14.68 -8.84 45.76
CA ALA A 291 -14.88 -7.78 46.77
C ALA A 291 -14.00 -7.86 48.04
N ALA A 292 -13.75 -6.68 48.60
CA ALA A 292 -13.55 -6.32 50.02
C ALA A 292 -12.91 -7.32 51.00
N GLY A 293 -11.78 -6.91 51.59
CA GLY A 293 -11.22 -7.46 52.83
C GLY A 293 -10.06 -6.59 53.32
N ALA A 294 -9.90 -6.42 54.64
CA ALA A 294 -8.84 -5.59 55.23
C ALA A 294 -8.19 -6.29 56.44
N VAL A 295 -6.91 -6.00 56.70
CA VAL A 295 -6.28 -5.73 58.02
C VAL A 295 -4.75 -5.95 57.98
N ALA A 296 -4.03 -4.95 58.50
CA ALA A 296 -2.67 -4.91 59.09
C ALA A 296 -1.52 -5.85 58.63
N GLY A 297 -0.38 -5.21 58.35
CA GLY A 297 0.76 -5.26 59.30
C GLY A 297 1.93 -6.20 58.96
N GLY A 298 3.02 -5.64 58.42
CA GLY A 298 4.33 -6.29 58.36
C GLY A 298 5.40 -5.39 57.74
N ASP A 299 6.57 -5.30 58.37
CA ASP A 299 7.71 -4.51 57.85
C ASP A 299 8.28 -5.13 56.57
N VAL A 300 8.39 -4.33 55.51
CA VAL A 300 9.05 -4.71 54.27
C VAL A 300 10.27 -3.82 54.06
N ARG A 301 11.45 -4.45 53.99
CA ARG A 301 12.72 -3.79 53.64
C ARG A 301 12.59 -3.01 52.35
N THR A 302 13.26 -1.85 52.28
CA THR A 302 13.32 -0.97 51.11
C THR A 302 14.12 -1.56 49.94
N GLY A 303 13.58 -2.63 49.33
CA GLY A 303 13.91 -2.98 47.96
C GLY A 303 13.55 -1.81 47.04
N ARG A 304 14.43 -1.50 46.07
CA ARG A 304 14.18 -0.48 45.06
C ARG A 304 12.91 -0.86 44.29
N ALA A 305 11.82 -0.11 44.50
CA ALA A 305 10.55 -0.36 43.84
C ALA A 305 10.74 -0.30 42.32
N VAL A 306 10.52 -1.45 41.65
CA VAL A 306 10.36 -1.49 40.20
C VAL A 306 8.97 -0.96 39.92
N THR A 307 8.85 0.35 39.73
CA THR A 307 7.63 0.99 39.28
C THR A 307 7.28 0.44 37.90
N SER A 308 6.15 -0.27 37.78
CA SER A 308 5.61 -0.68 36.48
C SER A 308 5.60 0.53 35.53
N PRO A 309 6.19 0.43 34.32
CA PRO A 309 6.19 1.54 33.38
C PRO A 309 4.75 1.96 33.07
N ARG A 310 4.47 3.26 33.20
CA ARG A 310 3.17 3.87 32.89
C ARG A 310 3.28 4.74 31.65
N ALA A 311 2.21 4.78 30.86
CA ALA A 311 2.07 5.71 29.76
C ALA A 311 1.91 7.14 30.31
N GLY A 312 2.99 7.92 30.24
CA GLY A 312 2.98 9.32 30.64
C GLY A 312 2.19 10.22 29.68
N THR A 313 2.22 11.53 29.97
CA THR A 313 1.86 12.53 28.96
C THR A 313 2.82 12.46 27.77
N VAL A 314 2.28 12.64 26.55
CA VAL A 314 3.09 12.60 25.32
C VAL A 314 4.16 13.69 25.35
N ARG A 315 5.43 13.28 25.25
CA ARG A 315 6.60 14.17 25.17
C ARG A 315 6.89 14.50 23.69
N PRO A 316 7.60 15.61 23.38
CA PRO A 316 8.01 15.93 22.00
C PRO A 316 8.93 14.89 21.32
N VAL A 317 9.45 13.92 22.08
CA VAL A 317 10.29 12.82 21.59
C VAL A 317 9.53 11.50 21.45
N ASP A 318 8.25 11.44 21.84
CA ASP A 318 7.41 10.24 21.72
C ASP A 318 6.79 10.10 20.32
N TRP A 319 6.24 8.92 20.03
CA TRP A 319 5.68 8.57 18.71
C TRP A 319 4.27 7.99 18.89
N PRO A 320 3.27 8.81 19.29
CA PRO A 320 1.99 8.31 19.80
C PRO A 320 1.07 7.71 18.73
N GLU A 321 1.35 7.88 17.44
CA GLU A 321 0.45 7.53 16.34
C GLU A 321 1.18 7.10 15.05
N PHE A 322 0.38 6.64 14.07
CA PHE A 322 0.85 6.27 12.73
C PHE A 322 1.69 7.36 12.07
N ARG A 323 2.95 7.05 11.73
CA ARG A 323 3.94 7.99 11.16
C ARG A 323 4.28 9.21 12.04
N GLY A 324 4.11 9.08 13.36
CA GLY A 324 4.45 10.13 14.33
C GLY A 324 3.42 11.25 14.36
N ALA A 325 3.65 12.24 15.23
CA ALA A 325 2.71 13.34 15.45
C ALA A 325 2.34 14.06 14.13
N GLY A 326 1.04 14.12 13.83
CA GLY A 326 0.53 14.73 12.58
C GLY A 326 0.73 13.87 11.33
N ARG A 327 1.16 12.61 11.47
CA ARG A 327 1.23 11.56 10.43
C ARG A 327 2.17 11.84 9.25
N ALA A 328 2.96 12.91 9.33
CA ALA A 328 3.86 13.37 8.28
C ALA A 328 5.00 12.39 7.97
N GLY A 329 5.46 11.61 8.96
CA GLY A 329 6.67 10.80 8.84
C GLY A 329 7.96 11.61 8.95
N GLU A 330 7.98 12.60 9.86
CA GLU A 330 9.15 13.39 10.19
C GLU A 330 9.53 13.18 11.66
N VAL A 331 10.83 13.11 11.96
CA VAL A 331 11.36 12.92 13.31
C VAL A 331 11.75 14.28 13.89
N HIS A 332 11.00 14.74 14.89
CA HIS A 332 11.20 16.05 15.53
C HIS A 332 12.16 16.02 16.74
N ASN A 333 12.96 14.95 16.90
CA ASN A 333 14.01 14.85 17.91
C ASN A 333 15.40 15.15 17.29
N PRO A 334 15.87 16.42 17.26
CA PRO A 334 17.16 16.77 16.66
C PRO A 334 18.37 16.20 17.43
N ARG A 335 18.18 15.72 18.65
CA ARG A 335 19.27 15.28 19.53
C ARG A 335 19.91 13.96 19.12
N ILE A 336 19.32 13.19 18.20
CA ILE A 336 20.00 11.99 17.67
C ILE A 336 21.31 12.38 16.98
N ASP A 337 22.32 11.54 17.12
CA ASP A 337 23.49 11.52 16.26
C ASP A 337 23.27 10.56 15.07
N TRP A 338 23.51 11.07 13.86
CA TRP A 338 23.31 10.34 12.62
C TRP A 338 24.64 9.91 11.97
N ASP A 339 25.79 10.10 12.62
CA ASP A 339 27.06 9.48 12.20
C ASP A 339 27.17 8.02 12.67
N TRP A 340 26.36 7.17 12.04
CA TRP A 340 26.37 5.73 12.32
C TRP A 340 27.66 5.02 11.85
N LYS A 341 28.60 5.72 11.17
CA LYS A 341 29.92 5.15 10.85
C LYS A 341 30.84 5.12 12.06
N THR A 342 30.81 6.16 12.89
CA THR A 342 31.59 6.20 14.14
C THR A 342 30.79 5.67 15.33
N ARG A 343 29.47 5.87 15.35
CA ARG A 343 28.57 5.50 16.46
C ARG A 343 27.33 4.75 15.96
N PRO A 344 27.50 3.50 15.47
CA PRO A 344 26.40 2.71 14.90
C PRO A 344 25.30 2.39 15.92
N PRO A 345 24.04 2.18 15.49
CA PRO A 345 22.95 1.76 16.35
C PRO A 345 23.24 0.43 17.05
N ARG A 346 23.00 0.36 18.36
CA ARG A 346 23.22 -0.85 19.15
C ARG A 346 21.93 -1.65 19.29
N GLU A 347 21.90 -2.86 18.73
CA GLU A 347 20.76 -3.78 18.96
C GLU A 347 20.61 -4.07 20.47
N ARG A 348 19.39 -3.89 20.98
CA ARG A 348 19.05 -4.11 22.40
C ARG A 348 18.29 -5.41 22.61
N TRP A 349 17.33 -5.67 21.74
CA TRP A 349 16.52 -6.86 21.71
C TRP A 349 15.99 -7.12 20.30
N ARG A 350 15.71 -8.38 20.01
CA ARG A 350 15.04 -8.89 18.82
C ARG A 350 14.26 -10.14 19.19
N HIS A 351 13.04 -10.29 18.70
CA HIS A 351 12.27 -11.51 18.87
C HIS A 351 11.21 -11.71 17.76
N PRO A 352 10.72 -12.95 17.57
CA PRO A 352 9.51 -13.20 16.79
C PRO A 352 8.30 -12.43 17.34
N VAL A 353 7.39 -12.04 16.45
CA VAL A 353 6.08 -11.44 16.80
C VAL A 353 4.97 -12.13 16.03
N GLY A 354 3.73 -12.00 16.51
CA GLY A 354 2.54 -12.39 15.75
C GLY A 354 2.39 -11.56 14.47
N LEU A 355 1.67 -12.12 13.51
CA LEU A 355 1.79 -11.71 12.11
C LEU A 355 1.03 -10.41 11.82
N GLY A 356 1.53 -9.59 10.88
CA GLY A 356 0.81 -8.40 10.42
C GLY A 356 1.70 -7.18 10.14
N TRP A 357 1.05 -6.07 9.78
CA TRP A 357 1.68 -4.93 9.10
C TRP A 357 1.61 -3.61 9.89
N SER A 358 1.08 -3.63 11.11
CA SER A 358 1.15 -2.52 12.08
C SER A 358 2.58 -1.99 12.24
N SER A 359 2.73 -0.68 12.43
CA SER A 359 3.94 -0.07 13.00
C SER A 359 3.83 -0.08 14.54
N PHE A 360 4.67 0.69 15.25
CA PHE A 360 4.54 0.92 16.69
C PHE A 360 3.94 2.30 16.97
N ALA A 361 3.18 2.41 18.06
CA ALA A 361 3.08 3.65 18.83
C ALA A 361 4.04 3.55 20.03
N VAL A 362 4.61 4.67 20.47
CA VAL A 362 5.57 4.75 21.60
C VAL A 362 5.24 5.97 22.46
N VAL A 363 5.10 5.78 23.77
CA VAL A 363 5.01 6.87 24.76
C VAL A 363 5.68 6.43 26.06
N GLY A 364 6.57 7.28 26.60
CA GLY A 364 7.28 6.95 27.84
C GLY A 364 8.32 5.84 27.63
N ASP A 365 8.17 4.73 28.33
CA ASP A 365 8.98 3.51 28.20
C ASP A 365 8.17 2.33 27.62
N LEU A 366 6.95 2.60 27.12
CA LEU A 366 6.06 1.61 26.52
C LEU A 366 5.95 1.79 25.01
N CYS A 367 5.84 0.67 24.29
CA CYS A 367 5.41 0.67 22.90
C CYS A 367 4.28 -0.34 22.64
N TRP A 368 3.41 -0.01 21.69
CA TRP A 368 2.21 -0.79 21.35
C TRP A 368 2.16 -1.11 19.86
N THR A 369 1.70 -2.31 19.53
CA THR A 369 1.57 -2.78 18.15
C THR A 369 0.43 -3.78 18.01
N LEU A 370 -0.06 -4.00 16.79
CA LEU A 370 -1.08 -5.03 16.52
C LEU A 370 -0.48 -6.27 15.85
N GLU A 371 -0.99 -7.45 16.20
CA GLU A 371 -0.51 -8.76 15.76
C GLU A 371 -1.67 -9.75 15.51
N GLN A 372 -1.46 -10.75 14.66
CA GLN A 372 -2.30 -11.94 14.57
C GLN A 372 -1.60 -13.08 15.31
N ARG A 373 -2.27 -13.62 16.33
CA ARG A 373 -1.83 -14.76 17.14
C ARG A 373 -2.91 -15.84 17.02
N ASP A 374 -2.68 -16.82 16.17
CA ASP A 374 -3.61 -17.91 15.85
C ASP A 374 -5.00 -17.39 15.41
N ALA A 375 -6.03 -17.63 16.22
CA ALA A 375 -7.42 -17.21 16.00
C ALA A 375 -7.76 -15.85 16.67
N TYR A 376 -6.74 -15.03 16.99
CA TYR A 376 -6.92 -13.72 17.61
C TYR A 376 -6.18 -12.61 16.88
N GLU A 377 -6.87 -11.51 16.57
CA GLU A 377 -6.21 -10.21 16.41
C GLU A 377 -5.91 -9.68 17.81
N ALA A 378 -4.70 -9.20 18.03
CA ALA A 378 -4.18 -8.85 19.34
C ALA A 378 -3.56 -7.46 19.33
N VAL A 379 -3.75 -6.73 20.44
CA VAL A 379 -3.02 -5.49 20.72
C VAL A 379 -2.03 -5.80 21.82
N VAL A 380 -0.75 -5.54 21.57
CA VAL A 380 0.36 -5.99 22.42
C VAL A 380 1.14 -4.79 22.89
N CYS A 381 1.46 -4.76 24.19
CA CYS A 381 2.34 -3.78 24.81
C CYS A 381 3.68 -4.42 25.15
N TYR A 382 4.77 -3.72 24.86
CA TYR A 382 6.13 -4.10 25.17
C TYR A 382 6.84 -3.00 25.96
N ASP A 383 7.71 -3.40 26.89
CA ASP A 383 8.71 -2.52 27.48
C ASP A 383 9.79 -2.21 26.42
N ILE A 384 10.01 -0.94 26.14
CA ILE A 384 10.82 -0.51 25.00
C ILE A 384 12.31 -0.83 25.15
N ALA A 385 12.81 -0.94 26.39
CA ALA A 385 14.22 -1.13 26.69
C ALA A 385 14.64 -2.61 26.68
N THR A 386 13.70 -3.52 26.94
CA THR A 386 13.93 -4.98 27.10
C THR A 386 13.23 -5.83 26.04
N GLY A 387 12.15 -5.35 25.43
CA GLY A 387 11.29 -6.15 24.55
C GLY A 387 10.41 -7.15 25.30
N ARG A 388 10.33 -7.10 26.64
CA ARG A 388 9.41 -7.95 27.39
C ARG A 388 7.98 -7.48 27.20
N GLN A 389 7.07 -8.41 26.92
CA GLN A 389 5.64 -8.12 26.85
C GLN A 389 5.15 -7.66 28.24
N VAL A 390 4.41 -6.54 28.28
CA VAL A 390 3.80 -6.00 29.51
C VAL A 390 2.36 -6.48 29.64
N TRP A 391 1.59 -6.40 28.54
CA TRP A 391 0.22 -6.90 28.46
C TRP A 391 -0.16 -7.27 27.03
N VAL A 392 -1.26 -8.03 26.87
CA VAL A 392 -1.88 -8.33 25.57
C VAL A 392 -3.41 -8.37 25.68
N HIS A 393 -4.09 -7.53 24.88
CA HIS A 393 -5.52 -7.67 24.60
C HIS A 393 -5.72 -8.59 23.39
N ARG A 394 -6.77 -9.43 23.39
CA ARG A 394 -7.03 -10.41 22.31
C ARG A 394 -8.51 -10.41 21.91
N ASP A 395 -8.79 -10.05 20.66
CA ASP A 395 -10.11 -10.20 20.05
C ASP A 395 -10.17 -11.49 19.24
N ARG A 396 -11.20 -12.33 19.45
CA ARG A 396 -11.29 -13.67 18.83
C ARG A 396 -11.75 -13.60 17.38
N THR A 397 -10.85 -13.14 16.52
CA THR A 397 -11.04 -12.93 15.09
C THR A 397 -9.75 -13.20 14.31
N ARG A 398 -9.85 -13.42 13.00
CA ARG A 398 -8.69 -13.57 12.11
C ARG A 398 -8.95 -12.86 10.79
N PHE A 399 -7.98 -12.05 10.37
CA PHE A 399 -7.89 -11.60 8.99
C PHE A 399 -6.80 -12.40 8.26
N ASP A 400 -7.09 -12.90 7.05
CA ASP A 400 -6.12 -13.63 6.23
C ASP A 400 -6.48 -13.51 4.74
N GLU A 401 -5.50 -13.22 3.89
CA GLU A 401 -5.65 -13.14 2.43
C GLU A 401 -4.32 -13.44 1.71
N PRO A 402 -4.34 -14.01 0.49
CA PRO A 402 -3.15 -14.67 -0.06
C PRO A 402 -1.97 -13.77 -0.41
N LEU A 403 -2.17 -12.47 -0.67
CA LEU A 403 -1.16 -11.57 -1.23
C LEU A 403 -0.35 -10.89 -0.12
N GLY A 404 -1.03 -10.19 0.79
CA GLY A 404 -0.42 -9.54 1.94
C GLY A 404 -0.23 -10.46 3.14
N GLY A 405 -1.04 -11.51 3.27
CA GLY A 405 -0.99 -12.47 4.37
C GLY A 405 -1.81 -12.05 5.60
N PRO A 406 -1.72 -12.83 6.69
CA PRO A 406 -2.57 -12.66 7.87
C PRO A 406 -2.35 -11.35 8.63
N GLY A 407 -3.42 -10.92 9.30
CA GLY A 407 -3.35 -10.04 10.47
C GLY A 407 -3.62 -8.55 10.27
N PRO A 408 -3.56 -7.80 11.38
CA PRO A 408 -3.88 -6.37 11.43
C PRO A 408 -2.86 -5.53 10.65
N ARG A 409 -3.35 -4.44 10.04
CA ARG A 409 -2.57 -3.54 9.17
C ARG A 409 -2.51 -2.10 9.67
N SER A 410 -3.44 -1.68 10.53
CA SER A 410 -3.42 -0.36 11.15
C SER A 410 -2.39 -0.27 12.28
N THR A 411 -1.98 0.95 12.65
CA THR A 411 -1.13 1.22 13.82
C THR A 411 -2.01 1.83 14.92
N PRO A 412 -1.82 1.51 16.21
CA PRO A 412 -2.65 2.10 17.26
C PRO A 412 -2.31 3.58 17.44
N THR A 413 -3.20 4.32 18.10
CA THR A 413 -3.00 5.74 18.42
C THR A 413 -3.25 5.97 19.90
N PHE A 414 -2.27 6.54 20.61
CA PHE A 414 -2.36 6.91 22.01
C PHE A 414 -2.89 8.33 22.17
N HIS A 415 -3.84 8.53 23.08
CA HIS A 415 -4.33 9.84 23.48
C HIS A 415 -4.85 9.80 24.93
N GLU A 416 -4.36 10.70 25.80
CA GLU A 416 -4.79 10.87 27.20
C GLU A 416 -4.85 9.56 28.04
N GLY A 417 -3.86 8.67 27.90
CA GLY A 417 -3.81 7.40 28.64
C GLY A 417 -4.63 6.26 28.02
N VAL A 418 -5.33 6.52 26.92
CA VAL A 418 -6.12 5.54 26.17
C VAL A 418 -5.43 5.22 24.84
N LEU A 419 -5.44 3.94 24.48
CA LEU A 419 -4.91 3.43 23.22
C LEU A 419 -6.07 2.99 22.31
N TYR A 420 -6.20 3.62 21.15
CA TYR A 420 -7.22 3.33 20.15
C TYR A 420 -6.64 2.48 19.03
N SER A 421 -7.23 1.32 18.75
CA SER A 421 -6.69 0.32 17.81
C SER A 421 -7.76 -0.23 16.87
N LEU A 422 -7.41 -0.46 15.61
CA LEU A 422 -8.33 -1.02 14.59
C LEU A 422 -7.76 -2.31 13.99
N GLY A 423 -8.40 -3.45 14.28
CA GLY A 423 -8.10 -4.73 13.63
C GLY A 423 -8.46 -4.71 12.14
N ALA A 424 -7.78 -5.54 11.34
CA ALA A 424 -8.09 -5.66 9.91
C ALA A 424 -9.47 -6.25 9.65
N THR A 425 -10.11 -6.88 10.65
CA THR A 425 -11.52 -7.31 10.59
C THR A 425 -12.56 -6.22 10.94
N GLY A 426 -12.14 -5.00 11.32
CA GLY A 426 -13.03 -3.87 11.58
C GLY A 426 -13.33 -3.58 13.06
N ILE A 427 -12.79 -4.38 13.98
CA ILE A 427 -12.91 -4.15 15.42
C ILE A 427 -12.07 -2.93 15.83
N LEU A 428 -12.75 -1.88 16.31
CA LEU A 428 -12.18 -0.67 16.90
C LEU A 428 -12.31 -0.75 18.42
N ASN A 429 -11.17 -0.80 19.13
CA ASN A 429 -11.13 -0.81 20.59
C ASN A 429 -10.56 0.49 21.15
N ALA A 430 -11.04 0.87 22.33
CA ALA A 430 -10.33 1.75 23.25
C ALA A 430 -9.84 0.93 24.45
N LEU A 431 -8.53 0.96 24.71
CA LEU A 431 -7.86 0.22 25.78
C LEU A 431 -7.17 1.18 26.75
N GLU A 432 -7.16 0.86 28.05
CA GLU A 432 -6.29 1.52 29.03
C GLU A 432 -4.82 1.20 28.73
N ALA A 433 -4.01 2.21 28.41
CA ALA A 433 -2.67 2.02 27.84
C ALA A 433 -1.68 1.31 28.78
N ASP A 434 -1.85 1.46 30.10
CA ASP A 434 -1.03 0.83 31.14
C ASP A 434 -1.29 -0.67 31.31
N SER A 435 -2.50 -1.15 30.98
CA SER A 435 -3.00 -2.48 31.39
C SER A 435 -3.56 -3.34 30.25
N GLY A 436 -3.89 -2.73 29.10
CA GLY A 436 -4.62 -3.38 28.02
C GLY A 436 -6.10 -3.60 28.31
N ARG A 437 -6.61 -3.13 29.45
CA ARG A 437 -8.00 -3.30 29.87
C ARG A 437 -8.94 -2.60 28.90
N LEU A 438 -9.88 -3.35 28.33
CA LEU A 438 -10.91 -2.84 27.43
C LEU A 438 -11.77 -1.78 28.14
N LEU A 439 -11.94 -0.63 27.50
CA LEU A 439 -12.87 0.43 27.90
C LEU A 439 -14.18 0.32 27.12
N TRP A 440 -14.07 0.24 25.78
CA TRP A 440 -15.18 -0.04 24.86
C TRP A 440 -14.67 -0.66 23.57
N SER A 441 -15.56 -1.32 22.83
CA SER A 441 -15.31 -1.93 21.52
C SER A 441 -16.48 -1.67 20.55
N ARG A 442 -16.18 -1.52 19.27
CA ARG A 442 -17.13 -1.35 18.15
C ARG A 442 -16.66 -2.15 16.94
N ASN A 443 -17.59 -2.58 16.07
CA ASN A 443 -17.22 -3.03 14.73
C ASN A 443 -17.62 -1.96 13.71
N ILE A 444 -16.63 -1.27 13.17
CA ILE A 444 -16.86 -0.11 12.29
C ILE A 444 -17.55 -0.48 10.98
N LEU A 445 -17.48 -1.75 10.58
CA LEU A 445 -18.13 -2.28 9.39
C LEU A 445 -19.61 -2.57 9.64
N ASP A 446 -19.95 -3.12 10.82
CA ASP A 446 -21.34 -3.37 11.22
C ASP A 446 -22.06 -2.04 11.49
N ASP A 447 -21.42 -1.13 12.23
CA ASP A 447 -21.94 0.22 12.49
C ASP A 447 -22.17 1.01 11.19
N ALA A 448 -21.35 0.79 10.17
CA ALA A 448 -21.53 1.38 8.83
C ALA A 448 -22.57 0.64 7.96
N GLY A 449 -22.79 -0.67 8.17
CA GLY A 449 -23.39 -1.54 7.15
C GLY A 449 -22.50 -1.70 5.91
N ALA A 450 -21.18 -1.65 6.10
CA ALA A 450 -20.17 -1.75 5.04
C ALA A 450 -19.66 -3.20 4.89
N LYS A 451 -18.87 -3.46 3.84
CA LYS A 451 -18.12 -4.71 3.66
C LYS A 451 -16.64 -4.46 3.87
N ASN A 452 -15.94 -5.44 4.47
CA ASN A 452 -14.49 -5.34 4.62
C ASN A 452 -13.78 -5.25 3.27
N LEU A 453 -12.63 -4.60 3.26
CA LEU A 453 -11.77 -4.43 2.09
C LEU A 453 -11.05 -5.76 1.74
N PRO A 454 -10.69 -6.00 0.45
CA PRO A 454 -9.98 -7.21 0.05
C PRO A 454 -8.64 -7.44 0.75
N TRP A 455 -7.94 -6.36 1.12
CA TRP A 455 -6.72 -6.40 1.93
C TRP A 455 -6.97 -5.98 3.40
N GLY A 456 -8.21 -5.99 3.87
CA GLY A 456 -8.59 -5.67 5.25
C GLY A 456 -8.47 -4.19 5.61
N MET A 457 -8.91 -3.83 6.82
CA MET A 457 -8.80 -2.46 7.32
C MET A 457 -7.36 -2.09 7.70
N ALA A 458 -6.86 -1.00 7.12
CA ALA A 458 -5.50 -0.49 7.35
C ALA A 458 -5.46 0.95 7.88
N GLY A 459 -6.59 1.68 7.87
CA GLY A 459 -6.66 3.07 8.30
C GLY A 459 -6.57 3.23 9.83
N SER A 460 -5.40 3.64 10.32
CA SER A 460 -5.13 3.88 11.75
C SER A 460 -6.09 4.94 12.32
N PRO A 461 -6.76 4.69 13.46
CA PRO A 461 -7.71 5.64 14.05
C PRO A 461 -7.08 7.03 14.25
N LEU A 462 -7.82 8.10 13.94
CA LEU A 462 -7.39 9.48 14.22
C LEU A 462 -8.11 9.99 15.47
N VAL A 463 -7.38 10.50 16.46
CA VAL A 463 -7.99 11.13 17.64
C VAL A 463 -7.90 12.65 17.53
N VAL A 464 -9.03 13.35 17.62
CA VAL A 464 -9.13 14.81 17.51
C VAL A 464 -10.39 15.30 18.22
N ASP A 465 -10.29 16.41 18.97
CA ASP A 465 -11.42 17.10 19.60
C ASP A 465 -12.39 16.20 20.40
N GLY A 466 -11.85 15.20 21.13
CA GLY A 466 -12.63 14.23 21.90
C GLY A 466 -13.27 13.10 21.07
N MET A 467 -12.94 12.99 19.79
CA MET A 467 -13.48 11.98 18.87
C MET A 467 -12.40 11.05 18.31
N VAL A 468 -12.80 9.81 18.01
CA VAL A 468 -12.02 8.78 17.32
C VAL A 468 -12.61 8.58 15.92
N ILE A 469 -11.86 8.95 14.89
CA ILE A 469 -12.32 9.01 13.50
C ILE A 469 -11.71 7.88 12.67
N VAL A 470 -12.56 7.18 11.91
CA VAL A 470 -12.23 6.04 11.05
C VAL A 470 -12.99 6.08 9.73
N ASN A 471 -12.49 5.35 8.72
CA ASN A 471 -13.08 5.25 7.38
C ASN A 471 -13.46 3.79 7.06
N PRO A 472 -14.61 3.27 7.54
CA PRO A 472 -15.12 1.95 7.13
C PRO A 472 -15.52 1.91 5.64
N GLY A 473 -15.85 3.05 5.05
CA GLY A 473 -16.24 3.16 3.65
C GLY A 473 -17.71 2.79 3.40
N ARG A 474 -18.05 2.71 2.11
CA ARG A 474 -19.40 2.59 1.55
C ARG A 474 -20.30 1.56 2.28
N GLY A 475 -21.12 2.09 3.18
CA GLY A 475 -22.26 1.45 3.82
C GLY A 475 -23.13 2.54 4.43
N GLY A 476 -24.46 2.44 4.29
CA GLY A 476 -25.44 3.25 5.02
C GLY A 476 -25.34 4.79 4.96
N GLY A 477 -24.53 5.38 4.07
CA GLY A 477 -24.19 6.81 4.13
C GLY A 477 -23.20 7.19 5.24
N LYS A 478 -22.46 6.21 5.76
CA LYS A 478 -21.55 6.28 6.92
C LYS A 478 -20.08 5.98 6.54
N ALA A 479 -19.62 6.41 5.36
CA ALA A 479 -18.28 6.07 4.87
C ALA A 479 -17.15 6.54 5.79
N VAL A 480 -17.35 7.64 6.52
CA VAL A 480 -16.48 8.11 7.61
C VAL A 480 -17.33 8.19 8.87
N ILE A 481 -16.82 7.72 10.00
CA ILE A 481 -17.50 7.74 11.30
C ILE A 481 -16.58 8.35 12.36
N ALA A 482 -17.13 9.21 13.21
CA ALA A 482 -16.52 9.67 14.45
C ALA A 482 -17.26 9.10 15.65
N TYR A 483 -16.53 8.43 16.54
CA TYR A 483 -17.01 7.95 17.84
C TYR A 483 -16.52 8.89 18.94
N GLU A 484 -17.30 9.11 19.99
CA GLU A 484 -16.84 9.83 21.18
C GLU A 484 -15.80 8.95 21.90
N ALA A 485 -14.67 9.56 22.28
CA ALA A 485 -13.47 8.81 22.66
C ALA A 485 -13.61 8.01 23.97
N ARG A 486 -14.45 8.46 24.91
CA ARG A 486 -14.61 7.84 26.24
C ARG A 486 -15.64 6.72 26.27
N THR A 487 -16.63 6.76 25.39
CA THR A 487 -17.82 5.87 25.38
C THR A 487 -17.93 4.99 24.14
N GLY A 488 -17.34 5.40 23.02
CA GLY A 488 -17.52 4.74 21.74
C GLY A 488 -18.93 4.94 21.14
N GLU A 489 -19.69 5.96 21.55
CA GLU A 489 -20.95 6.33 20.86
C GLU A 489 -20.69 7.12 19.58
N ILE A 490 -21.52 6.96 18.55
CA ILE A 490 -21.34 7.68 17.27
C ILE A 490 -21.78 9.14 17.44
N VAL A 491 -20.82 10.08 17.32
CA VAL A 491 -21.09 11.53 17.33
C VAL A 491 -21.61 11.96 15.96
N TRP A 492 -20.95 11.51 14.89
CA TRP A 492 -21.40 11.73 13.51
C TRP A 492 -20.93 10.60 12.59
N ALA A 493 -21.66 10.41 11.49
CA ALA A 493 -21.28 9.53 10.39
C ALA A 493 -21.69 10.18 9.06
N ALA A 494 -20.84 10.09 8.04
CA ALA A 494 -21.02 10.83 6.80
C ALA A 494 -20.38 10.17 5.56
N GLY A 495 -20.91 10.51 4.39
CA GLY A 495 -20.34 10.18 3.08
C GLY A 495 -20.72 8.79 2.56
N ASP A 496 -20.67 8.62 1.24
CA ASP A 496 -20.97 7.36 0.56
C ASP A 496 -19.90 7.06 -0.52
N ARG A 497 -18.66 6.90 -0.05
CA ARG A 497 -17.47 6.59 -0.87
C ARG A 497 -16.79 5.33 -0.36
N ALA A 498 -16.11 4.60 -1.24
CA ALA A 498 -15.35 3.42 -0.86
C ALA A 498 -14.19 3.82 0.08
N ALA A 499 -13.90 2.98 1.08
CA ALA A 499 -12.66 3.09 1.82
C ALA A 499 -11.47 2.67 0.95
N ALA A 500 -10.27 2.98 1.43
CA ALA A 500 -9.01 2.47 0.91
C ALA A 500 -8.06 2.22 2.08
N TYR A 501 -6.75 2.22 1.84
CA TYR A 501 -5.72 1.77 2.79
C TYR A 501 -4.95 2.93 3.41
N CYS A 502 -5.52 4.14 3.38
CA CYS A 502 -4.97 5.34 4.02
C CYS A 502 -5.62 5.56 5.40
N SER A 503 -4.86 6.07 6.36
CA SER A 503 -5.40 6.46 7.67
C SER A 503 -5.99 7.88 7.57
N PRO A 504 -7.13 8.20 8.21
CA PRO A 504 -7.58 9.59 8.31
C PRO A 504 -6.50 10.48 8.94
N GLN A 505 -6.39 11.73 8.49
CA GLN A 505 -5.42 12.68 9.03
C GLN A 505 -5.97 14.12 8.99
N LEU A 506 -5.32 15.04 9.72
CA LEU A 506 -5.65 16.47 9.64
C LEU A 506 -4.78 17.18 8.60
N GLY A 507 -5.29 18.28 8.05
CA GLY A 507 -4.52 19.20 7.21
C GLY A 507 -5.13 20.60 7.21
N ARG A 508 -4.28 21.65 7.20
CA ARG A 508 -4.75 23.03 7.14
C ARG A 508 -5.05 23.45 5.70
N LEU A 509 -6.29 23.86 5.43
CA LEU A 509 -6.78 24.31 4.12
C LEU A 509 -7.81 25.42 4.30
N GLY A 510 -7.68 26.52 3.56
CA GLY A 510 -8.53 27.70 3.72
C GLY A 510 -8.34 28.34 5.10
N GLY A 511 -7.09 28.33 5.60
CA GLY A 511 -6.71 28.81 6.93
C GLY A 511 -7.11 27.90 8.11
N GLN A 512 -8.05 26.98 7.94
CA GLN A 512 -8.63 26.15 9.02
C GLN A 512 -8.15 24.70 8.96
N GLN A 513 -8.27 23.96 10.07
CA GLN A 513 -8.05 22.50 10.07
C GLN A 513 -9.18 21.78 9.32
N ARG A 514 -8.82 20.69 8.64
CA ARG A 514 -9.72 19.81 7.89
C ARG A 514 -9.36 18.36 8.10
N LEU A 515 -10.38 17.50 8.07
CA LEU A 515 -10.22 16.07 8.03
C LEU A 515 -9.99 15.62 6.58
N LEU A 516 -8.87 14.94 6.34
CA LEU A 516 -8.49 14.37 5.04
C LEU A 516 -8.71 12.86 5.06
N VAL A 517 -9.51 12.35 4.12
CA VAL A 517 -9.78 10.91 3.97
C VAL A 517 -9.59 10.50 2.50
N PHE A 518 -8.46 9.87 2.21
CA PHE A 518 -8.14 9.38 0.87
C PHE A 518 -8.78 8.00 0.64
N GLY A 519 -10.03 8.01 0.20
CA GLY A 519 -10.83 6.81 -0.09
C GLY A 519 -10.59 6.27 -1.51
N GLY A 520 -11.34 5.23 -1.86
CA GLY A 520 -11.14 4.48 -3.10
C GLY A 520 -11.41 5.27 -4.39
N GLU A 521 -12.38 6.21 -4.39
CA GLU A 521 -12.63 7.10 -5.54
C GLU A 521 -11.76 8.38 -5.56
N GLY A 522 -11.10 8.75 -4.45
CA GLY A 522 -10.33 10.00 -4.36
C GLY A 522 -10.21 10.58 -2.95
N LEU A 523 -9.60 11.75 -2.88
CA LEU A 523 -9.43 12.50 -1.64
C LEU A 523 -10.72 13.23 -1.26
N GLN A 524 -11.27 12.90 -0.11
CA GLN A 524 -12.33 13.65 0.55
C GLN A 524 -11.73 14.62 1.56
N VAL A 525 -12.32 15.81 1.66
CA VAL A 525 -12.00 16.80 2.68
C VAL A 525 -13.27 17.17 3.42
N HIS A 526 -13.29 16.90 4.73
CA HIS A 526 -14.46 17.11 5.59
C HIS A 526 -14.18 18.19 6.64
N ASP A 527 -15.28 18.76 7.15
CA ASP A 527 -15.28 19.42 8.44
C ASP A 527 -15.11 18.38 9.57
N PRO A 528 -14.12 18.52 10.47
CA PRO A 528 -13.83 17.52 11.50
C PRO A 528 -14.91 17.47 12.60
N SER A 529 -15.61 18.58 12.87
CA SER A 529 -16.61 18.67 13.94
C SER A 529 -17.96 18.03 13.59
N SER A 530 -18.27 17.91 12.29
CA SER A 530 -19.59 17.51 11.79
C SER A 530 -19.56 16.41 10.73
N GLY A 531 -18.38 15.99 10.28
CA GLY A 531 -18.19 15.00 9.22
C GLY A 531 -18.62 15.45 7.82
N ARG A 532 -19.19 16.65 7.68
CA ARG A 532 -19.69 17.19 6.42
C ARG A 532 -18.58 17.25 5.38
N GLU A 533 -18.73 16.53 4.26
CA GLU A 533 -17.84 16.66 3.10
C GLU A 533 -17.94 18.11 2.58
N LEU A 534 -16.80 18.79 2.52
CA LEU A 534 -16.67 20.15 2.01
C LEU A 534 -16.19 20.13 0.56
N TRP A 535 -15.17 19.32 0.28
CA TRP A 535 -14.54 19.19 -1.03
C TRP A 535 -14.17 17.74 -1.33
N PHE A 536 -14.17 17.39 -2.62
CA PHE A 536 -13.72 16.10 -3.10
C PHE A 536 -12.82 16.29 -4.33
N PHE A 537 -11.70 15.57 -4.38
CA PHE A 537 -10.76 15.55 -5.49
C PHE A 537 -10.62 14.13 -6.03
N PRO A 538 -11.11 13.83 -7.25
CA PRO A 538 -11.13 12.47 -7.79
C PRO A 538 -9.72 11.98 -8.11
N TRP A 539 -9.33 10.88 -7.47
CA TRP A 539 -8.04 10.21 -7.73
C TRP A 539 -8.18 8.72 -7.45
N THR A 540 -8.33 7.94 -8.52
CA THR A 540 -8.73 6.53 -8.45
C THR A 540 -7.95 5.70 -9.48
N ASN A 541 -7.94 4.40 -9.24
CA ASN A 541 -7.47 3.33 -10.09
C ASN A 541 -8.58 2.25 -10.16
N ASP A 542 -8.52 1.32 -11.12
CA ASP A 542 -9.57 0.32 -11.31
C ASP A 542 -9.86 -0.54 -10.06
N PRO A 543 -8.86 -1.07 -9.31
CA PRO A 543 -9.11 -1.78 -8.06
C PRO A 543 -9.32 -0.86 -6.83
N LYS A 544 -9.38 0.47 -7.01
CA LYS A 544 -9.58 1.50 -5.96
C LYS A 544 -8.56 1.47 -4.81
N ILE A 545 -7.34 1.02 -5.07
CA ILE A 545 -6.25 0.91 -4.09
C ILE A 545 -5.54 2.27 -3.97
N ASN A 546 -5.97 3.10 -3.02
CA ASN A 546 -5.19 4.24 -2.54
C ASN A 546 -4.55 3.83 -1.21
N ALA A 547 -3.22 3.90 -1.11
CA ALA A 547 -2.43 3.29 -0.05
C ALA A 547 -1.17 4.11 0.31
N ALA A 548 -1.29 5.44 0.22
CA ALA A 548 -0.26 6.42 0.50
C ALA A 548 -0.92 7.68 1.06
N GLN A 549 -0.38 8.28 2.12
CA GLN A 549 -0.99 9.48 2.70
C GLN A 549 -0.94 10.67 1.72
N PRO A 550 -2.00 11.52 1.70
CA PRO A 550 -1.90 12.84 1.10
C PRO A 550 -0.79 13.64 1.79
N VAL A 551 0.01 14.39 1.03
CA VAL A 551 0.98 15.32 1.61
C VAL A 551 0.42 16.73 1.51
N VAL A 552 0.19 17.38 2.65
CA VAL A 552 -0.24 18.78 2.71
C VAL A 552 0.94 19.67 2.30
N LEU A 553 0.71 20.59 1.36
CA LEU A 553 1.74 21.45 0.78
C LEU A 553 1.42 22.93 1.09
N PRO A 554 2.44 23.81 1.18
CA PRO A 554 2.23 25.24 1.44
C PRO A 554 1.30 25.91 0.42
N GLY A 555 0.40 26.78 0.91
CA GLY A 555 -0.53 27.56 0.07
C GLY A 555 -1.80 26.81 -0.33
N ASP A 556 -2.48 26.17 0.64
CA ASP A 556 -3.71 25.39 0.46
C ASP A 556 -3.64 24.34 -0.67
N ARG A 557 -2.49 23.65 -0.75
CA ARG A 557 -2.20 22.59 -1.74
C ARG A 557 -2.14 21.22 -1.07
N ILE A 558 -2.45 20.17 -1.83
CA ILE A 558 -2.39 18.77 -1.38
C ILE A 558 -1.86 17.91 -2.52
N PHE A 559 -0.76 17.20 -2.28
CA PHE A 559 -0.31 16.14 -3.17
C PHE A 559 -0.99 14.81 -2.84
N VAL A 560 -1.43 14.09 -3.87
CA VAL A 560 -1.89 12.70 -3.79
C VAL A 560 -1.15 11.86 -4.83
N SER A 561 -0.97 10.58 -4.55
CA SER A 561 -0.35 9.64 -5.48
C SER A 561 -0.96 8.24 -5.35
N CYS A 562 -0.94 7.51 -6.46
CA CYS A 562 -1.36 6.13 -6.54
C CYS A 562 -0.46 5.35 -7.51
N SER A 563 -0.30 4.06 -7.22
CA SER A 563 0.29 3.03 -8.08
C SER A 563 -0.62 2.68 -9.26
N TYR A 564 -0.57 1.45 -9.77
CA TYR A 564 -1.44 0.93 -10.83
C TYR A 564 -1.46 1.83 -12.07
N GLY A 565 -0.29 2.37 -12.43
CA GLY A 565 -0.11 3.27 -13.57
C GLY A 565 -0.47 4.74 -13.35
N VAL A 566 -1.28 5.09 -12.34
CA VAL A 566 -1.92 6.42 -12.21
C VAL A 566 -0.93 7.57 -12.00
N GLY A 567 0.03 7.41 -11.08
CA GLY A 567 0.98 8.46 -10.73
C GLY A 567 0.46 9.41 -9.65
N GLY A 568 0.98 10.64 -9.64
CA GLY A 568 0.70 11.65 -8.62
C GLY A 568 0.23 12.99 -9.20
N GLY A 569 -0.32 13.84 -8.35
CA GLY A 569 -0.83 15.15 -8.73
C GLY A 569 -1.11 16.03 -7.53
N CYS A 570 -1.28 17.32 -7.80
CA CYS A 570 -1.50 18.33 -6.79
C CYS A 570 -2.87 18.98 -6.97
N ALA A 571 -3.71 18.88 -5.94
CA ALA A 571 -4.92 19.68 -5.81
C ALA A 571 -4.59 21.00 -5.10
N GLY A 572 -5.24 22.09 -5.50
CA GLY A 572 -5.19 23.37 -4.79
C GLY A 572 -6.59 23.90 -4.54
N LEU A 573 -6.80 24.56 -3.41
CA LEU A 573 -8.06 25.25 -3.11
C LEU A 573 -8.16 26.55 -3.93
N LYS A 574 -9.18 26.66 -4.78
CA LYS A 574 -9.56 27.89 -5.50
C LYS A 574 -11.07 28.07 -5.45
N ASP A 575 -11.54 29.28 -5.15
CA ASP A 575 -12.96 29.65 -5.17
C ASP A 575 -13.87 28.68 -4.39
N GLY A 576 -13.36 28.17 -3.26
CA GLY A 576 -14.08 27.21 -2.41
C GLY A 576 -14.20 25.80 -3.00
N ARG A 577 -13.29 25.38 -3.91
CA ARG A 577 -13.22 24.03 -4.51
C ARG A 577 -11.77 23.56 -4.65
N LEU A 578 -11.55 22.25 -4.59
CA LEU A 578 -10.26 21.66 -4.99
C LEU A 578 -10.21 21.53 -6.52
N VAL A 579 -9.12 22.02 -7.12
CA VAL A 579 -8.84 21.90 -8.56
C VAL A 579 -7.46 21.30 -8.80
N GLU A 580 -7.29 20.55 -9.88
CA GLU A 580 -5.97 20.03 -10.28
C GLU A 580 -5.07 21.20 -10.73
N LEU A 581 -3.89 21.32 -10.09
CA LEU A 581 -2.86 22.28 -10.46
C LEU A 581 -1.86 21.65 -11.44
N TRP A 582 -1.45 20.41 -11.17
CA TRP A 582 -0.56 19.62 -12.02
C TRP A 582 -0.72 18.12 -11.75
N ARG A 583 -0.27 17.30 -12.70
CA ARG A 583 -0.30 15.83 -12.69
C ARG A 583 0.96 15.27 -13.33
N THR A 584 1.47 14.17 -12.80
CA THR A 584 2.71 13.52 -13.24
C THR A 584 2.65 11.99 -13.14
N PRO A 585 3.03 11.25 -14.19
CA PRO A 585 3.13 9.78 -14.12
C PRO A 585 4.38 9.32 -13.35
N GLY A 586 5.27 10.24 -12.94
CA GLY A 586 6.59 9.91 -12.41
C GLY A 586 6.66 9.42 -10.96
N VAL A 587 5.71 9.83 -10.10
CA VAL A 587 5.62 9.38 -8.70
C VAL A 587 4.38 8.49 -8.52
N LYS A 588 4.61 7.19 -8.33
CA LYS A 588 3.60 6.15 -8.09
C LYS A 588 3.79 5.55 -6.70
N LEU A 589 3.15 6.10 -5.67
CA LEU A 589 3.28 5.57 -4.31
C LEU A 589 2.41 4.31 -4.12
N LYS A 590 2.98 3.27 -3.52
CA LYS A 590 2.32 2.00 -3.16
C LYS A 590 2.83 1.55 -1.79
N PHE A 591 1.96 1.51 -0.79
CA PHE A 591 2.27 1.28 0.65
C PHE A 591 3.17 2.36 1.29
N ASN A 592 4.14 2.90 0.55
CA ASN A 592 4.98 4.03 0.93
C ASN A 592 4.18 5.34 0.99
N SER A 593 4.47 6.17 1.99
CA SER A 593 4.00 7.56 2.06
C SER A 593 5.19 8.51 2.04
N ALA A 594 5.16 9.48 1.11
CA ALA A 594 6.24 10.42 0.87
C ALA A 594 6.43 11.42 2.02
N VAL A 595 7.58 12.10 2.03
CA VAL A 595 7.95 13.15 2.99
C VAL A 595 8.31 14.45 2.26
N LEU A 596 8.13 15.60 2.91
CA LEU A 596 8.32 16.93 2.34
C LEU A 596 9.52 17.65 2.98
N CYS A 597 10.56 17.94 2.19
CA CYS A 597 11.68 18.79 2.58
C CYS A 597 11.72 20.05 1.70
N GLY A 598 11.49 21.22 2.29
CA GLY A 598 11.33 22.47 1.55
C GLY A 598 10.24 22.38 0.48
N ASP A 599 10.58 22.75 -0.75
CA ASP A 599 9.74 22.61 -1.95
C ASP A 599 9.80 21.20 -2.59
N VAL A 600 10.59 20.26 -2.06
CA VAL A 600 10.83 18.93 -2.66
C VAL A 600 10.16 17.80 -1.89
N LEU A 601 9.46 16.94 -2.62
CA LEU A 601 8.81 15.73 -2.12
C LEU A 601 9.64 14.50 -2.46
N TYR A 602 9.98 13.70 -1.46
CA TYR A 602 10.74 12.45 -1.58
C TYR A 602 9.85 11.25 -1.28
N GLY A 603 9.83 10.24 -2.15
CA GLY A 603 9.01 9.04 -1.98
C GLY A 603 9.46 7.86 -2.84
N LEU A 604 9.04 6.64 -2.50
CA LEU A 604 9.29 5.45 -3.32
C LEU A 604 8.25 5.35 -4.44
N SER A 605 8.66 5.69 -5.67
CA SER A 605 7.84 5.49 -6.87
C SER A 605 8.00 4.04 -7.33
N GLU A 606 6.98 3.24 -7.08
CA GLU A 606 7.03 1.78 -7.01
C GLU A 606 8.15 1.31 -6.04
N ARG A 607 9.34 1.01 -6.57
CA ARG A 607 10.48 0.44 -5.81
C ARG A 607 11.71 1.34 -5.76
N ILE A 608 11.58 2.58 -6.24
CA ILE A 608 12.72 3.47 -6.53
C ILE A 608 12.51 4.85 -5.89
N LEU A 609 13.48 5.31 -5.09
CA LEU A 609 13.42 6.64 -4.48
C LEU A 609 13.42 7.72 -5.58
N THR A 610 12.49 8.65 -5.44
CA THR A 610 12.16 9.66 -6.45
C THR A 610 11.99 11.01 -5.77
N ALA A 611 12.59 12.05 -6.34
CA ALA A 611 12.43 13.44 -5.92
C ALA A 611 11.56 14.21 -6.91
N LEU A 612 10.60 14.96 -6.39
CA LEU A 612 9.65 15.77 -7.16
C LEU A 612 9.67 17.23 -6.66
N ASP A 613 9.72 18.18 -7.57
CA ASP A 613 9.54 19.61 -7.27
C ASP A 613 8.03 19.88 -7.12
N THR A 614 7.59 20.30 -5.94
CA THR A 614 6.15 20.42 -5.63
C THR A 614 5.46 21.61 -6.30
N ARG A 615 6.23 22.49 -6.95
CA ARG A 615 5.69 23.68 -7.63
C ARG A 615 5.09 23.34 -8.99
N ASP A 616 5.76 22.49 -9.77
CA ASP A 616 5.37 22.11 -11.14
C ASP A 616 5.07 20.59 -11.30
N GLY A 617 5.40 19.75 -10.32
CA GLY A 617 5.25 18.30 -10.39
C GLY A 617 6.36 17.59 -11.19
N ARG A 618 7.44 18.30 -11.52
CA ARG A 618 8.57 17.79 -12.29
C ARG A 618 9.41 16.84 -11.43
N ILE A 619 9.78 15.71 -12.03
CA ILE A 619 10.73 14.78 -11.42
C ILE A 619 12.13 15.39 -11.54
N LEU A 620 12.80 15.57 -10.40
CA LEU A 620 14.19 16.03 -10.35
C LEU A 620 15.14 14.86 -10.63
N TRP A 621 14.92 13.73 -9.96
CA TRP A 621 15.65 12.48 -10.19
C TRP A 621 14.86 11.26 -9.69
N LYS A 622 15.28 10.07 -10.14
CA LYS A 622 14.77 8.76 -9.72
C LYS A 622 15.95 7.78 -9.64
N ARG A 623 16.41 7.46 -8.43
CA ARG A 623 17.67 6.71 -8.15
C ARG A 623 17.57 5.99 -6.80
N GLY A 624 18.28 4.87 -6.65
CA GLY A 624 18.25 4.02 -5.45
C GLY A 624 17.02 3.12 -5.40
N ARG A 625 17.22 1.81 -5.15
CA ARG A 625 16.15 0.79 -5.18
C ARG A 625 15.98 0.19 -3.78
N TYR A 626 14.78 0.30 -3.21
CA TYR A 626 14.50 -0.04 -1.82
C TYR A 626 13.26 -0.96 -1.65
N GLY A 627 12.73 -1.48 -2.75
CA GLY A 627 11.46 -2.22 -2.76
C GLY A 627 10.28 -1.33 -2.36
N TYR A 628 9.19 -1.94 -1.93
CA TYR A 628 8.03 -1.26 -1.33
C TYR A 628 8.23 -0.98 0.17
N GLY A 629 9.40 -0.41 0.49
CA GLY A 629 9.79 -0.05 1.85
C GLY A 629 9.15 1.25 2.35
N GLN A 630 9.59 1.67 3.53
CA GLN A 630 9.10 2.85 4.24
C GLN A 630 10.20 3.86 4.51
N MET A 631 9.84 5.14 4.69
CA MET A 631 10.80 6.19 5.00
C MET A 631 10.27 7.22 6.00
N LEU A 632 11.21 7.85 6.70
CA LEU A 632 11.04 9.04 7.52
C LEU A 632 12.06 10.12 7.09
N LEU A 633 11.68 11.39 7.21
CA LEU A 633 12.63 12.52 7.20
C LEU A 633 13.18 12.66 8.62
N VAL A 634 14.50 12.51 8.81
CA VAL A 634 15.12 12.44 10.15
C VAL A 634 16.05 13.60 10.49
N GLN A 635 16.46 14.37 9.48
CA GLN A 635 17.14 15.66 9.65
C GLN A 635 16.87 16.53 8.42
N ARG A 636 16.74 17.85 8.60
CA ARG A 636 16.77 18.84 7.52
C ARG A 636 18.16 19.48 7.47
N SER A 637 18.63 19.87 6.28
CA SER A 637 19.86 20.68 6.16
C SER A 637 19.57 22.12 6.59
N GLU A 638 20.53 22.72 7.30
CA GLU A 638 20.47 24.13 7.72
C GLU A 638 20.85 25.07 6.55
N ASP A 639 21.78 24.65 5.69
CA ASP A 639 22.24 25.40 4.51
C ASP A 639 21.31 25.30 3.29
N GLN A 640 20.56 24.20 3.17
CA GLN A 640 19.77 23.87 1.97
C GLN A 640 18.34 23.43 2.35
N PRO A 641 17.30 24.27 2.16
CA PRO A 641 15.95 23.98 2.67
C PRO A 641 15.28 22.75 2.03
N ASP A 642 15.69 22.40 0.81
CA ASP A 642 15.18 21.26 0.05
C ASP A 642 15.98 19.96 0.30
N ALA A 643 17.03 20.02 1.12
CA ALA A 643 17.92 18.89 1.41
C ALA A 643 17.77 18.38 2.84
N GLY A 644 18.06 17.10 3.05
CA GLY A 644 17.94 16.47 4.35
C GLY A 644 18.47 15.04 4.38
N LEU A 645 18.27 14.39 5.51
CA LEU A 645 18.60 12.99 5.75
C LEU A 645 17.32 12.17 5.86
N LEU A 646 17.20 11.12 5.06
CA LEU A 646 16.13 10.14 5.15
C LEU A 646 16.63 8.90 5.91
N LEU A 647 15.77 8.34 6.76
CA LEU A 647 15.89 6.97 7.23
C LEU A 647 14.93 6.12 6.39
N ILE A 648 15.46 5.18 5.62
CA ILE A 648 14.70 4.30 4.72
C ILE A 648 14.80 2.87 5.22
N GLN A 649 13.67 2.28 5.61
CA GLN A 649 13.55 0.85 5.88
C GLN A 649 13.10 0.16 4.59
N ALA A 650 14.03 -0.52 3.91
CA ALA A 650 13.78 -1.21 2.65
C ALA A 650 12.91 -2.46 2.84
N GLU A 651 12.26 -2.93 1.76
CA GLU A 651 11.38 -4.11 1.79
C GLU A 651 12.09 -5.41 2.19
N SER A 652 13.42 -5.47 2.01
CA SER A 652 14.29 -6.55 2.47
C SER A 652 14.53 -6.58 3.98
N GLY A 653 14.15 -5.52 4.71
CA GLY A 653 14.44 -5.34 6.13
C GLY A 653 15.70 -4.53 6.45
N ALA A 654 16.51 -4.17 5.45
CA ALA A 654 17.66 -3.27 5.64
C ALA A 654 17.22 -1.83 5.96
N VAL A 655 17.94 -1.14 6.84
CA VAL A 655 17.71 0.28 7.17
C VAL A 655 18.89 1.11 6.70
N LEU A 656 18.61 2.17 5.93
CA LEU A 656 19.63 3.03 5.35
C LEU A 656 19.46 4.48 5.80
N LEU A 657 20.58 5.15 6.05
CA LEU A 657 20.65 6.61 6.12
C LEU A 657 21.04 7.15 4.75
N VAL A 658 20.20 8.00 4.18
CA VAL A 658 20.34 8.50 2.80
C VAL A 658 20.20 10.02 2.79
N ASP A 659 21.30 10.72 2.49
CA ASP A 659 21.25 12.14 2.14
C ASP A 659 20.41 12.31 0.88
N VAL A 660 19.61 13.38 0.83
CA VAL A 660 18.87 13.78 -0.36
C VAL A 660 19.02 15.28 -0.63
N THR A 661 19.27 15.63 -1.89
CA THR A 661 19.25 17.01 -2.39
C THR A 661 18.43 17.07 -3.69
N ARG A 662 18.31 18.27 -4.28
CA ARG A 662 17.76 18.46 -5.63
C ARG A 662 18.46 17.66 -6.73
N ASP A 663 19.72 17.28 -6.54
CA ASP A 663 20.58 16.71 -7.60
C ASP A 663 20.74 15.19 -7.49
N GLY A 664 20.55 14.62 -6.29
CA GLY A 664 20.53 13.16 -6.09
C GLY A 664 20.42 12.72 -4.64
N PRO A 665 20.27 11.40 -4.41
CA PRO A 665 20.49 10.76 -3.13
C PRO A 665 21.96 10.30 -2.96
N SER A 666 22.44 10.22 -1.73
CA SER A 666 23.71 9.57 -1.37
C SER A 666 23.53 8.71 -0.13
N VAL A 667 23.99 7.45 -0.15
CA VAL A 667 23.86 6.54 1.00
C VAL A 667 25.01 6.80 1.98
N ARG A 668 24.67 7.24 3.20
CA ARG A 668 25.66 7.37 4.30
C ARG A 668 26.00 6.01 4.90
N TYR A 669 24.98 5.22 5.21
CA TYR A 669 25.11 3.98 5.99
C TYR A 669 23.99 3.00 5.63
N GLU A 670 24.27 1.70 5.76
CA GLU A 670 23.30 0.61 5.62
C GLU A 670 23.44 -0.37 6.80
N LEU A 671 22.33 -0.67 7.46
CA LEU A 671 22.20 -1.60 8.58
C LEU A 671 21.35 -2.79 8.14
N ALA A 672 21.88 -4.01 8.23
CA ALA A 672 21.13 -5.25 7.98
C ALA A 672 20.19 -5.57 9.17
N ALA A 673 19.15 -4.76 9.34
CA ALA A 673 18.37 -4.70 10.58
C ALA A 673 17.33 -5.81 10.73
N LEU A 674 16.57 -6.14 9.68
CA LEU A 674 15.63 -7.26 9.62
C LEU A 674 15.90 -8.11 8.36
N ASN A 675 15.36 -9.34 8.28
CA ASN A 675 15.66 -10.28 7.19
C ASN A 675 14.45 -10.88 6.44
N ASP A 676 13.22 -10.44 6.73
CA ASP A 676 11.99 -10.86 6.05
C ASP A 676 11.22 -9.66 5.46
N LYS A 677 10.14 -9.95 4.71
CA LYS A 677 9.36 -8.96 3.93
C LYS A 677 8.83 -7.85 4.84
N THR A 678 9.25 -6.62 4.56
CA THR A 678 9.09 -5.47 5.46
C THR A 678 8.25 -4.37 4.78
N TRP A 679 7.01 -4.16 5.23
CA TRP A 679 6.15 -3.07 4.75
C TRP A 679 5.75 -2.08 5.86
N ASN A 680 6.04 -2.42 7.11
CA ASN A 680 5.73 -1.67 8.32
C ASN A 680 6.57 -0.37 8.36
N HIS A 681 6.05 0.72 8.93
CA HIS A 681 6.85 1.93 9.12
C HIS A 681 7.86 1.75 10.27
N PRO A 682 9.11 2.25 10.11
CA PRO A 682 10.04 2.37 11.23
C PRO A 682 9.56 3.46 12.19
N VAL A 683 10.04 3.41 13.43
CA VAL A 683 9.74 4.39 14.48
C VAL A 683 11.03 4.89 15.11
N VAL A 684 11.15 6.20 15.29
CA VAL A 684 12.22 6.84 16.07
C VAL A 684 11.58 7.60 17.22
N ALA A 685 11.82 7.16 18.46
CA ALA A 685 11.22 7.73 19.67
C ALA A 685 12.26 7.80 20.81
N ASP A 686 12.44 8.97 21.42
CA ASP A 686 13.61 9.33 22.22
C ASP A 686 14.91 8.85 21.54
N ARG A 687 15.64 7.89 22.13
CA ARG A 687 16.86 7.28 21.59
C ARG A 687 16.62 5.93 20.92
N TRP A 688 15.38 5.50 20.75
CA TRP A 688 15.03 4.18 20.25
C TRP A 688 14.66 4.21 18.77
N LEU A 689 15.26 3.31 17.99
CA LEU A 689 14.82 2.96 16.65
C LEU A 689 14.11 1.60 16.73
N LEU A 690 12.78 1.60 16.64
CA LEU A 690 11.98 0.37 16.60
C LEU A 690 11.65 0.00 15.16
N LEU A 691 11.87 -1.27 14.88
CA LEU A 691 11.68 -1.88 13.57
C LEU A 691 10.87 -3.17 13.76
N ARG A 692 9.91 -3.41 12.87
CA ARG A 692 9.30 -4.73 12.71
C ARG A 692 9.02 -5.01 11.25
N ASN A 693 8.82 -6.28 10.96
CA ASN A 693 8.27 -6.74 9.69
C ASN A 693 7.01 -7.59 9.96
N GLY A 694 6.67 -8.52 9.07
CA GLY A 694 5.54 -9.43 9.25
C GLY A 694 5.77 -10.59 10.24
N VAL A 695 6.98 -10.77 10.80
CA VAL A 695 7.38 -11.99 11.55
C VAL A 695 8.31 -11.75 12.76
N GLU A 696 9.08 -10.66 12.78
CA GLU A 696 10.01 -10.28 13.86
C GLU A 696 9.93 -8.77 14.17
N ALA A 697 10.33 -8.41 15.39
CA ALA A 697 10.58 -7.05 15.82
C ALA A 697 11.98 -6.92 16.45
N ALA A 698 12.58 -5.74 16.34
CA ALA A 698 13.87 -5.40 16.93
C ALA A 698 13.90 -3.93 17.37
N CYS A 699 14.68 -3.63 18.41
CA CYS A 699 14.94 -2.27 18.87
C CYS A 699 16.44 -1.99 18.94
N TYR A 700 16.82 -0.83 18.42
CA TYR A 700 18.19 -0.32 18.46
C TYR A 700 18.27 0.95 19.30
N GLU A 701 19.29 1.03 20.14
CA GLU A 701 19.67 2.25 20.86
C GLU A 701 20.52 3.12 19.93
N LEU A 702 20.03 4.32 19.65
CA LEU A 702 20.70 5.36 18.90
C LEU A 702 21.57 6.19 19.85
N THR A 703 22.68 6.72 19.34
CA THR A 703 23.46 7.71 20.09
C THR A 703 22.68 9.03 20.15
N VAL A 704 22.62 9.63 21.33
CA VAL A 704 22.10 10.98 21.54
C VAL A 704 23.28 11.94 21.72
N ARG A 705 23.27 13.07 21.02
CA ARG A 705 24.21 14.17 21.17
C ARG A 705 24.00 14.83 22.54
N PRO A 706 25.07 15.20 23.27
CA PRO A 706 24.95 16.00 24.48
C PRO A 706 24.18 17.30 24.23
N GLU A 707 23.46 17.76 25.25
CA GLU A 707 22.89 19.09 25.24
C GLU A 707 24.02 20.13 25.21
N PRO A 708 23.97 21.17 24.36
CA PRO A 708 24.96 22.24 24.40
C PRO A 708 24.87 22.93 25.77
N ALA A 709 26.01 23.02 26.47
CA ALA A 709 26.05 23.63 27.79
C ALA A 709 25.46 25.05 27.74
N GLY A 710 24.45 25.31 28.57
CA GLY A 710 23.79 26.60 28.63
C GLY A 710 24.77 27.71 29.06
N PRO A 711 24.56 28.97 28.63
CA PRO A 711 25.38 30.10 29.06
C PRO A 711 25.05 30.48 30.52
N GLY A 712 25.58 29.71 31.48
CA GLY A 712 25.35 29.91 32.91
C GLY A 712 25.92 28.79 33.77
N ASP A 713 27.22 28.88 34.08
CA ASP A 713 27.86 28.55 35.38
C ASP A 713 29.40 28.51 35.24
N SER A 714 29.99 29.57 34.66
CA SER A 714 31.45 29.75 34.54
C SER A 714 32.01 30.89 35.40
N ASP A 715 31.19 31.52 36.24
CA ASP A 715 31.59 32.57 37.21
C ASP A 715 31.41 32.03 38.64
N GLY A 716 32.38 31.27 39.14
CA GLY A 716 32.23 30.64 40.47
C GLY A 716 33.43 30.00 41.16
N ALA A 717 34.59 29.82 40.52
CA ALA A 717 35.70 29.07 41.14
C ALA A 717 37.12 29.48 40.69
N THR A 718 37.63 30.61 41.19
CA THR A 718 39.03 30.81 41.68
C THR A 718 39.21 32.28 42.06
N GLY A 719 39.28 32.60 43.36
CA GLY A 719 39.14 34.02 43.75
C GLY A 719 39.52 34.45 45.17
N ARG A 720 40.02 33.55 46.04
CA ARG A 720 40.74 33.83 47.29
C ARG A 720 41.33 32.55 47.88
#